data_AF-A0A965QCA1-F1
#
_entry.id   AF-A0A965QCA1-F1
#
_cell.length_a   1.000
_cell.length_b   1.000
_cell.length_c   1.000
_cell.angle_alpha   90.00
_cell.angle_beta   90.00
_cell.angle_gamma   90.00
#
_symmetry.space_group_name_H-M   'P 1'
#
loop_
_entity.id
_entity.type
_entity.pdbx_description
1 polymer ?
#
loop_
_entity_poly.entity_id
_entity_poly.type
_entity_poly.pdbx_seq_one_letter_code
_entity_poly.pdbx_strand_id
1 'polypeptide(L)'
;MIRSPQTLDRPASASRADIDGLRALAVLPVLFFHARIPGFAGGFTGVDIFFVISGYLITGMLRDDLDGARFSLVSFYERRVRRIIPAMAVMLGASLAAALWLDLPGELVSFADSLAATGVFASNIHFWRETGYFDPGGHTKPLLHTWSLAVEEQFYIVFPLLLVALTRWWRPHRATILLALAVLSFAFSVWGVAHMPTATFYLLPTRGWELLVGALLALDAVPPIRSRVARELCSALGLLSIAAGVIALDARSPFPGVHAMLPCLGAAGVIVGGRIPGGRVSAIIGSRPLVAVGLVSYSLYLWHWPLLVFARAVSPDGLSITMRLTILAIAGVIAWGSWRFVERPFRGTQGIGSRRHMFALAAVATFVIVAVGIGGHRAEGWPGRLPARVRALAAFSQRSDDPAFERCFAWLKNAVPPAHACSYGASTAPTVALWSDSHGAPLVPVLGEALARRGEAVRFLGKAGCPPIFGIDVSNPNRPDCRLYTASVLRYLDAHPELHTVVLMARFAAYVDGADVEPGAMDEREPEMLITDAGRAIADPYDRRDRYVRALAATVRLLRSQGRRVLIVYPVPVQGNGAADKIAAMLATASRRNECDVLLLARGGGSIEDLWQFNEEVVARAIRACAIPVVSGIGHETDFTIADFAADLRAPTPT
;
A
#
# COMPACT_ATOMS: atom_id res chain seq x y z
N MET A 1 21.74 -49.63 -26.68
CA MET A 1 22.60 -48.63 -27.35
C MET A 1 21.86 -47.29 -27.30
N ILE A 2 22.29 -46.43 -26.39
CA ILE A 2 21.57 -45.25 -25.91
C ILE A 2 21.68 -44.14 -26.97
N ARG A 3 20.55 -43.68 -27.53
CA ARG A 3 20.47 -42.46 -28.34
C ARG A 3 20.15 -41.29 -27.42
N SER A 4 21.06 -40.32 -27.36
CA SER A 4 20.89 -39.04 -26.67
C SER A 4 19.62 -38.30 -27.12
N PRO A 5 18.90 -37.64 -26.19
CA PRO A 5 17.79 -36.76 -26.55
C PRO A 5 18.33 -35.46 -27.14
N GLN A 6 18.00 -35.23 -28.42
CA GLN A 6 18.19 -33.94 -29.07
C GLN A 6 17.38 -32.88 -28.33
N THR A 7 18.08 -31.95 -27.69
CA THR A 7 17.53 -30.67 -27.26
C THR A 7 17.00 -29.95 -28.51
N LEU A 8 15.70 -29.66 -28.52
CA LEU A 8 15.11 -28.72 -29.49
C LEU A 8 15.61 -27.31 -29.15
N ASP A 9 16.86 -27.05 -29.51
CA ASP A 9 17.38 -25.72 -29.70
C ASP A 9 16.64 -25.08 -30.87
N ARG A 10 16.19 -23.84 -30.65
CA ARG A 10 15.83 -22.95 -31.75
C ARG A 10 17.00 -22.94 -32.75
N PRO A 11 16.76 -22.93 -34.07
CA PRO A 11 17.81 -22.56 -35.01
C PRO A 11 18.35 -21.20 -34.59
N ALA A 12 19.68 -21.04 -34.63
CA ALA A 12 20.43 -19.89 -34.16
C ALA A 12 20.16 -18.60 -34.95
N SER A 13 18.93 -18.08 -34.93
CA SER A 13 18.73 -16.65 -34.72
C SER A 13 19.06 -16.40 -33.25
N ALA A 14 20.31 -16.02 -32.98
CA ALA A 14 20.92 -15.94 -31.66
C ALA A 14 19.94 -15.47 -30.56
N SER A 15 19.71 -16.31 -29.54
CA SER A 15 18.97 -15.90 -28.34
C SER A 15 19.67 -14.68 -27.75
N ARG A 16 18.97 -13.55 -27.70
CA ARG A 16 19.51 -12.28 -27.20
C ARG A 16 19.67 -12.33 -25.68
N ALA A 17 20.81 -12.85 -25.24
CA ALA A 17 21.18 -12.94 -23.82
C ALA A 17 21.13 -11.58 -23.12
N ASP A 18 21.41 -10.50 -23.83
CA ASP A 18 21.31 -9.14 -23.34
C ASP A 18 19.88 -8.70 -23.01
N ILE A 19 18.85 -9.21 -23.70
CA ILE A 19 17.44 -8.97 -23.35
C ILE A 19 17.07 -9.71 -22.06
N ASP A 20 17.51 -10.95 -21.89
CA ASP A 20 17.29 -11.67 -20.63
C ASP A 20 18.02 -10.97 -19.48
N GLY A 21 19.25 -10.51 -19.68
CA GLY A 21 19.95 -9.69 -18.70
C GLY A 21 19.25 -8.36 -18.40
N LEU A 22 18.67 -7.69 -19.40
CA LEU A 22 17.88 -6.47 -19.19
C LEU A 22 16.62 -6.75 -18.35
N ARG A 23 16.01 -7.93 -18.46
CA ARG A 23 14.90 -8.35 -17.56
C ARG A 23 15.36 -8.50 -16.11
N ALA A 24 16.61 -8.89 -15.88
CA ALA A 24 17.17 -8.89 -14.52
C ALA A 24 17.35 -7.47 -13.97
N LEU A 25 17.83 -6.54 -14.82
CA LEU A 25 17.93 -5.12 -14.48
C LEU A 25 16.56 -4.44 -14.31
N ALA A 26 15.49 -5.05 -14.81
CA ALA A 26 14.11 -4.61 -14.57
C ALA A 26 13.53 -5.16 -13.26
N VAL A 27 13.70 -6.46 -12.96
CA VAL A 27 13.08 -7.09 -11.78
C VAL A 27 13.79 -6.75 -10.47
N LEU A 28 15.12 -6.71 -10.45
CA LEU A 28 15.88 -6.52 -9.21
C LEU A 28 15.58 -5.17 -8.54
N PRO A 29 15.54 -4.03 -9.26
CA PRO A 29 15.13 -2.77 -8.66
C PRO A 29 13.71 -2.81 -8.07
N VAL A 30 12.76 -3.47 -8.73
CA VAL A 30 11.38 -3.60 -8.22
C VAL A 30 11.37 -4.37 -6.90
N LEU A 31 12.10 -5.49 -6.82
CA LEU A 31 12.21 -6.27 -5.59
C LEU A 31 12.82 -5.47 -4.44
N PHE A 32 13.89 -4.74 -4.72
CA PHE A 32 14.58 -3.92 -3.73
C PHE A 32 13.74 -2.71 -3.29
N PHE A 33 13.01 -2.09 -4.21
CA PHE A 33 12.02 -1.07 -3.90
C PHE A 33 10.94 -1.63 -2.97
N HIS A 34 10.32 -2.76 -3.32
CA HIS A 34 9.29 -3.38 -2.50
C HIS A 34 9.79 -3.89 -1.16
N ALA A 35 11.05 -4.31 -1.08
CA ALA A 35 11.70 -4.67 0.18
C ALA A 35 12.23 -3.45 0.95
N ARG A 36 12.07 -2.22 0.43
CA ARG A 36 12.57 -0.97 1.03
C ARG A 36 14.07 -1.04 1.36
N ILE A 37 14.87 -1.50 0.39
CA ILE A 37 16.33 -1.49 0.48
C ILE A 37 16.83 -0.07 0.16
N PRO A 38 17.71 0.53 0.99
CA PRO A 38 18.27 1.86 0.71
C PRO A 38 18.93 1.94 -0.67
N GLY A 39 18.73 3.06 -1.37
CA GLY A 39 19.29 3.29 -2.71
C GLY A 39 18.43 2.83 -3.89
N PHE A 40 17.26 2.24 -3.64
CA PHE A 40 16.32 1.76 -4.67
C PHE A 40 14.94 2.41 -4.59
N ALA A 41 14.86 3.68 -4.17
CA ALA A 41 13.60 4.42 -4.02
C ALA A 41 12.80 4.51 -5.34
N GLY A 42 13.50 4.57 -6.48
CA GLY A 42 12.92 4.59 -7.82
C GLY A 42 12.78 3.21 -8.46
N GLY A 43 13.00 2.12 -7.71
CA GLY A 43 13.04 0.78 -8.27
C GLY A 43 11.71 0.30 -8.87
N PHE A 44 10.57 0.93 -8.53
CA PHE A 44 9.29 0.69 -9.18
C PHE A 44 9.31 0.92 -10.70
N THR A 45 10.22 1.77 -11.19
CA THR A 45 10.41 2.06 -12.62
C THR A 45 10.88 0.86 -13.44
N GLY A 46 11.31 -0.23 -12.79
CA GLY A 46 11.63 -1.48 -13.47
C GLY A 46 10.43 -2.09 -14.21
N VAL A 47 9.19 -1.78 -13.79
CA VAL A 47 7.97 -2.20 -14.52
C VAL A 47 7.90 -1.55 -15.91
N ASP A 48 8.30 -0.29 -16.04
CA ASP A 48 8.33 0.43 -17.31
C ASP A 48 9.36 -0.20 -18.28
N ILE A 49 10.50 -0.65 -17.75
CA ILE A 49 11.49 -1.41 -18.51
C ILE A 49 10.86 -2.73 -19.00
N PHE A 50 10.09 -3.41 -18.15
CA PHE A 50 9.34 -4.61 -18.56
C PHE A 50 8.35 -4.32 -19.68
N PHE A 51 7.59 -3.23 -19.60
CA PHE A 51 6.66 -2.83 -20.66
C PHE A 51 7.36 -2.62 -22.00
N VAL A 52 8.52 -1.95 -22.04
CA VAL A 52 9.31 -1.81 -23.27
C VAL A 52 9.79 -3.17 -23.80
N ILE A 53 10.32 -4.05 -22.93
CA ILE A 53 10.77 -5.40 -23.33
C ILE A 53 9.61 -6.21 -23.88
N SER A 54 8.46 -6.18 -23.22
CA SER A 54 7.26 -6.90 -23.57
C SER A 54 6.71 -6.46 -24.93
N GLY A 55 6.62 -5.15 -25.15
CA GLY A 55 6.27 -4.57 -26.45
C GLY A 55 7.22 -5.01 -27.56
N TYR A 56 8.54 -4.99 -27.32
CA TYR A 56 9.55 -5.41 -28.29
C TYR A 56 9.45 -6.90 -28.64
N LEU A 57 9.37 -7.78 -27.64
CA LEU A 57 9.34 -9.23 -27.86
C LEU A 57 8.04 -9.67 -28.55
N ILE A 58 6.90 -9.15 -28.11
CA ILE A 58 5.60 -9.55 -28.67
C ILE A 58 5.42 -9.02 -30.08
N THR A 59 5.77 -7.76 -30.33
CA THR A 59 5.69 -7.18 -31.67
C THR A 59 6.65 -7.88 -32.64
N GLY A 60 7.86 -8.21 -32.21
CA GLY A 60 8.82 -8.96 -33.03
C GLY A 60 8.28 -10.34 -33.43
N MET A 61 7.75 -11.11 -32.46
CA MET A 61 7.12 -12.40 -32.75
C MET A 61 5.92 -12.27 -33.71
N LEU A 62 5.06 -11.27 -33.52
CA LEU A 62 3.90 -11.05 -34.38
C LEU A 62 4.31 -10.63 -35.80
N ARG A 63 5.28 -9.72 -35.93
CA ARG A 63 5.84 -9.29 -37.22
C ARG A 63 6.40 -10.47 -37.99
N ASP A 64 7.23 -11.30 -37.35
CA ASP A 64 7.87 -12.45 -37.99
C ASP A 64 6.83 -13.51 -38.41
N ASP A 65 5.77 -13.71 -37.62
CA ASP A 65 4.65 -14.61 -37.94
C ASP A 65 3.80 -14.06 -39.12
N LEU A 66 3.57 -12.74 -39.16
CA LEU A 66 2.79 -12.05 -40.20
C LEU A 66 3.54 -11.99 -41.54
N ASP A 67 4.81 -11.56 -41.52
CA ASP A 67 5.63 -11.47 -42.73
C ASP A 67 5.94 -12.87 -43.30
N GLY A 68 5.97 -13.90 -42.44
CA GLY A 68 6.11 -15.30 -42.85
C GLY A 68 4.81 -16.03 -43.23
N ALA A 69 3.66 -15.34 -43.25
CA ALA A 69 2.33 -15.93 -43.52
C ALA A 69 1.94 -17.13 -42.62
N ARG A 70 2.46 -17.18 -41.39
CA ARG A 70 2.21 -18.25 -40.40
C ARG A 70 1.37 -17.78 -39.21
N PHE A 71 0.87 -16.55 -39.27
CA PHE A 71 0.14 -15.96 -38.15
C PHE A 71 -1.15 -16.72 -37.83
N SER A 72 -1.27 -17.11 -36.56
CA SER A 72 -2.49 -17.67 -35.99
C SER A 72 -2.73 -17.06 -34.62
N LEU A 73 -3.84 -16.34 -34.49
CA LEU A 73 -4.24 -15.71 -33.23
C LEU A 73 -4.40 -16.74 -32.11
N VAL A 74 -4.94 -17.92 -32.43
CA VAL A 74 -5.08 -19.03 -31.47
C VAL A 74 -3.72 -19.54 -31.01
N SER A 75 -2.76 -19.71 -31.93
CA SER A 75 -1.39 -20.12 -31.57
C SER A 75 -0.68 -19.05 -30.73
N PHE A 76 -0.95 -17.76 -30.98
CA PHE A 76 -0.42 -16.67 -30.16
C PHE A 76 -0.91 -16.76 -28.71
N TYR A 77 -2.23 -16.83 -28.52
CA TYR A 77 -2.81 -16.93 -27.17
C TYR A 77 -2.47 -18.25 -26.47
N GLU A 78 -2.34 -19.36 -27.20
CA GLU A 78 -1.86 -20.62 -26.63
C GLU A 78 -0.48 -20.45 -25.98
N ARG A 79 0.45 -19.78 -26.67
CA ARG A 79 1.80 -19.51 -26.12
C ARG A 79 1.76 -18.62 -24.88
N ARG A 80 0.78 -17.70 -24.79
CA ARG A 80 0.60 -16.83 -23.61
C ARG A 80 0.01 -17.61 -22.45
N VAL A 81 -1.07 -18.35 -22.67
CA VAL A 81 -1.71 -19.21 -21.68
C VAL A 81 -0.70 -20.18 -21.07
N ARG A 82 0.08 -20.90 -21.89
CA ARG A 82 1.12 -21.84 -21.43
C ARG A 82 2.23 -21.18 -20.61
N ARG A 83 2.48 -19.89 -20.81
CA ARG A 83 3.54 -19.14 -20.12
C ARG A 83 3.08 -18.54 -18.80
N ILE A 84 1.84 -18.07 -18.73
CA ILE A 84 1.36 -17.15 -17.68
C ILE A 84 0.47 -17.89 -16.68
N ILE A 85 -0.57 -18.55 -17.18
CA ILE A 85 -1.64 -19.09 -16.33
C ILE A 85 -1.13 -20.12 -15.31
N PRO A 86 -0.27 -21.11 -15.65
CA PRO A 86 0.17 -22.11 -14.68
C PRO A 86 0.88 -21.51 -13.46
N ALA A 87 1.89 -20.66 -13.68
CA ALA A 87 2.65 -20.06 -12.58
C ALA A 87 1.80 -19.06 -11.78
N MET A 88 0.95 -18.27 -12.45
CA MET A 88 0.01 -17.36 -11.79
C MET A 88 -0.98 -18.13 -10.92
N ALA A 89 -1.59 -19.21 -11.43
CA ALA A 89 -2.55 -20.01 -10.67
C ALA A 89 -1.94 -20.63 -9.40
N VAL A 90 -0.70 -21.11 -9.48
CA VAL A 90 0.01 -21.64 -8.30
C VAL A 90 0.28 -20.53 -7.28
N MET A 91 0.75 -19.36 -7.71
CA MET A 91 0.98 -18.22 -6.82
C MET A 91 -0.33 -17.74 -6.17
N LEU A 92 -1.41 -17.63 -6.93
CA LEU A 92 -2.73 -17.23 -6.42
C LEU A 92 -3.30 -18.24 -5.43
N GLY A 93 -3.17 -19.55 -5.71
CA GLY A 93 -3.59 -20.59 -4.79
C GLY A 93 -2.79 -20.58 -3.48
N ALA A 94 -1.47 -20.39 -3.55
CA ALA A 94 -0.63 -20.28 -2.36
C ALA A 94 -0.94 -19.01 -1.55
N SER A 95 -1.21 -17.90 -2.24
CA SER A 95 -1.57 -16.62 -1.62
C SER A 95 -2.97 -16.70 -0.98
N LEU A 96 -3.92 -17.40 -1.60
CA LEU A 96 -5.22 -17.69 -1.00
C LEU A 96 -5.08 -18.55 0.26
N ALA A 97 -4.23 -19.59 0.23
CA ALA A 97 -3.98 -20.42 1.40
C ALA A 97 -3.36 -19.59 2.55
N ALA A 98 -2.42 -18.69 2.24
CA ALA A 98 -1.86 -17.77 3.23
C ALA A 98 -2.90 -16.78 3.76
N ALA A 99 -3.70 -16.15 2.89
CA ALA A 99 -4.76 -15.22 3.27
C ALA A 99 -5.83 -15.89 4.15
N LEU A 100 -6.25 -17.12 3.82
CA LEU A 100 -7.19 -17.88 4.63
C LEU A 100 -6.67 -18.14 6.05
N TRP A 101 -5.35 -18.23 6.22
CA TRP A 101 -4.71 -18.46 7.51
C TRP A 101 -4.44 -17.16 8.27
N LEU A 102 -3.94 -16.13 7.59
CA LEU A 102 -3.39 -14.92 8.21
C LEU A 102 -4.37 -13.75 8.27
N ASP A 103 -5.18 -13.54 7.23
CA ASP A 103 -5.99 -12.33 7.11
C ASP A 103 -7.20 -12.40 8.05
N LEU A 104 -7.69 -11.25 8.51
CA LEU A 104 -9.01 -11.12 9.15
C LEU A 104 -10.14 -11.11 8.11
N PRO A 105 -11.42 -11.29 8.47
CA PRO A 105 -12.51 -11.42 7.49
C PRO A 105 -12.58 -10.26 6.48
N GLY A 106 -12.46 -9.00 6.94
CA GLY A 106 -12.52 -7.83 6.06
C GLY A 106 -11.31 -7.72 5.12
N GLU A 107 -10.12 -8.04 5.61
CA GLU A 107 -8.91 -8.13 4.77
C GLU A 107 -9.06 -9.24 3.73
N LEU A 108 -9.63 -10.39 4.13
CA LEU A 108 -9.87 -11.51 3.24
C LEU A 108 -10.94 -11.20 2.18
N VAL A 109 -11.93 -10.34 2.47
CA VAL A 109 -12.86 -9.81 1.46
C VAL A 109 -12.09 -8.97 0.42
N SER A 110 -11.25 -8.04 0.86
CA SER A 110 -10.41 -7.23 -0.05
C SER A 110 -9.47 -8.11 -0.88
N PHE A 111 -8.86 -9.14 -0.27
CA PHE A 111 -8.08 -10.14 -0.98
C PHE A 111 -8.91 -10.91 -2.00
N ALA A 112 -10.12 -11.34 -1.65
CA ALA A 112 -11.01 -12.11 -2.52
C ALA A 112 -11.47 -11.30 -3.75
N ASP A 113 -11.72 -10.00 -3.57
CA ASP A 113 -12.03 -9.09 -4.68
C ASP A 113 -10.83 -8.92 -5.62
N SER A 114 -9.64 -8.73 -5.03
CA SER A 114 -8.37 -8.68 -5.77
C SER A 114 -8.07 -10.00 -6.51
N LEU A 115 -8.40 -11.14 -5.91
CA LEU A 115 -8.24 -12.48 -6.48
C LEU A 115 -9.12 -12.65 -7.72
N ALA A 116 -10.42 -12.32 -7.62
CA ALA A 116 -11.34 -12.35 -8.75
C ALA A 116 -10.90 -11.41 -9.87
N ALA A 117 -10.51 -10.18 -9.54
CA ALA A 117 -10.04 -9.20 -10.51
C ALA A 117 -8.75 -9.65 -11.22
N THR A 118 -7.81 -10.27 -10.49
CA THR A 118 -6.58 -10.82 -11.07
C THR A 118 -6.87 -11.97 -12.03
N GLY A 119 -7.82 -12.85 -11.68
CA GLY A 119 -8.20 -14.00 -12.50
C GLY A 119 -8.70 -13.65 -13.91
N VAL A 120 -9.26 -12.44 -14.08
CA VAL A 120 -9.74 -11.91 -15.36
C VAL A 120 -8.87 -10.78 -15.94
N PHE A 121 -7.66 -10.57 -15.40
CA PHE A 121 -6.74 -9.48 -15.79
C PHE A 121 -7.36 -8.08 -15.71
N ALA A 122 -8.12 -7.82 -14.63
CA ALA A 122 -8.72 -6.53 -14.31
C ALA A 122 -8.21 -5.95 -12.97
N SER A 123 -7.14 -6.51 -12.38
CA SER A 123 -6.62 -6.05 -11.09
C SER A 123 -6.14 -4.60 -11.11
N ASN A 124 -5.65 -4.09 -12.25
CA ASN A 124 -5.33 -2.68 -12.40
C ASN A 124 -6.54 -1.74 -12.27
N ILE A 125 -7.71 -2.15 -12.79
CA ILE A 125 -8.96 -1.38 -12.67
C ILE A 125 -9.49 -1.46 -11.24
N HIS A 126 -9.39 -2.64 -10.61
CA HIS A 126 -9.77 -2.83 -9.22
C HIS A 126 -8.95 -1.91 -8.30
N PHE A 127 -7.62 -1.99 -8.36
CA PHE A 127 -6.75 -1.19 -7.51
C PHE A 127 -6.85 0.31 -7.81
N TRP A 128 -7.03 0.73 -9.06
CA TRP A 128 -7.31 2.12 -9.39
C TRP A 128 -8.50 2.70 -8.63
N ARG A 129 -9.56 1.91 -8.43
CA ARG A 129 -10.77 2.33 -7.71
C ARG A 129 -10.65 2.23 -6.20
N GLU A 130 -9.62 1.55 -5.70
CA GLU A 130 -9.51 1.15 -4.30
C GLU A 130 -8.40 1.90 -3.55
N THR A 131 -7.19 2.00 -4.12
CA THR A 131 -6.02 2.59 -3.44
C THR A 131 -5.05 3.24 -4.43
N GLY A 132 -4.34 4.28 -4.00
CA GLY A 132 -3.13 4.71 -4.69
C GLY A 132 -2.01 3.67 -4.52
N TYR A 133 -1.14 3.57 -5.53
CA TYR A 133 -0.04 2.60 -5.52
C TYR A 133 1.02 2.89 -4.45
N PHE A 134 1.28 4.16 -4.20
CA PHE A 134 2.23 4.64 -3.19
C PHE A 134 1.57 4.86 -1.83
N ASP A 135 0.26 4.64 -1.73
CA ASP A 135 -0.48 4.80 -0.48
C ASP A 135 -0.16 3.62 0.45
N PRO A 136 -0.20 3.80 1.78
CA PRO A 136 0.17 2.76 2.71
C PRO A 136 -0.79 1.56 2.70
N GLY A 137 -2.06 1.80 2.34
CA GLY A 137 -3.03 0.74 2.10
C GLY A 137 -2.66 -0.18 0.92
N GLY A 138 -1.78 0.25 0.01
CA GLY A 138 -1.24 -0.62 -1.04
C GLY A 138 -0.30 -1.69 -0.48
N HIS A 139 0.46 -1.38 0.58
CA HIS A 139 1.47 -2.29 1.14
C HIS A 139 0.88 -3.48 1.90
N THR A 140 -0.40 -3.45 2.22
CA THR A 140 -1.12 -4.54 2.89
C THR A 140 -1.85 -5.45 1.91
N LYS A 141 -1.86 -5.13 0.61
CA LYS A 141 -2.60 -5.88 -0.42
C LYS A 141 -1.72 -6.95 -1.07
N PRO A 142 -1.92 -8.26 -0.79
CA PRO A 142 -1.00 -9.30 -1.24
C PRO A 142 -0.93 -9.46 -2.76
N LEU A 143 -1.95 -9.02 -3.50
CA LEU A 143 -2.03 -9.14 -4.95
C LEU A 143 -1.80 -7.81 -5.70
N LEU A 144 -1.41 -6.73 -5.01
CA LEU A 144 -1.27 -5.40 -5.62
C LEU A 144 -0.43 -5.43 -6.89
N HIS A 145 0.79 -5.99 -6.81
CA HIS A 145 1.75 -6.08 -7.91
C HIS A 145 1.20 -6.67 -9.23
N THR A 146 0.08 -7.40 -9.20
CA THR A 146 -0.54 -7.99 -10.40
C THR A 146 -1.16 -6.93 -11.34
N TRP A 147 -1.29 -5.68 -10.89
CA TRP A 147 -1.82 -4.59 -11.73
C TRP A 147 -1.04 -4.43 -13.04
N SER A 148 0.29 -4.55 -13.00
CA SER A 148 1.14 -4.37 -14.17
C SER A 148 0.95 -5.50 -15.18
N LEU A 149 0.78 -6.73 -14.67
CA LEU A 149 0.44 -7.91 -15.45
C LEU A 149 -0.92 -7.75 -16.13
N ALA A 150 -1.92 -7.19 -15.44
CA ALA A 150 -3.22 -6.91 -16.04
C ALA A 150 -3.12 -5.91 -17.21
N VAL A 151 -2.33 -4.84 -17.07
CA VAL A 151 -2.06 -3.88 -18.17
C VAL A 151 -1.39 -4.58 -19.36
N GLU A 152 -0.39 -5.41 -19.09
CA GLU A 152 0.34 -6.16 -20.11
C GLU A 152 -0.58 -7.14 -20.87
N GLU A 153 -1.43 -7.89 -20.18
CA GLU A 153 -2.37 -8.82 -20.82
C GLU A 153 -3.49 -8.09 -21.57
N GLN A 154 -3.99 -6.95 -21.06
CA GLN A 154 -4.93 -6.09 -21.80
C GLN A 154 -4.31 -5.63 -23.12
N PHE A 155 -3.03 -5.23 -23.11
CA PHE A 155 -2.30 -4.92 -24.33
C PHE A 155 -2.19 -6.15 -25.24
N TYR A 156 -1.93 -7.34 -24.71
CA TYR A 156 -1.86 -8.58 -25.51
C TYR A 156 -3.18 -9.05 -26.10
N ILE A 157 -4.32 -8.61 -25.55
CA ILE A 157 -5.63 -8.87 -26.15
C ILE A 157 -5.85 -7.94 -27.35
N VAL A 158 -5.54 -6.66 -27.21
CA VAL A 158 -5.85 -5.63 -28.21
C VAL A 158 -4.79 -5.54 -29.32
N PHE A 159 -3.51 -5.59 -28.95
CA PHE A 159 -2.40 -5.26 -29.83
C PHE A 159 -2.20 -6.23 -31.02
N PRO A 160 -2.33 -7.57 -30.87
CA PRO A 160 -2.23 -8.46 -32.02
C PRO A 160 -3.28 -8.17 -33.09
N LEU A 161 -4.52 -7.86 -32.67
CA LEU A 161 -5.61 -7.51 -33.59
C LEU A 161 -5.31 -6.19 -34.31
N LEU A 162 -4.85 -5.19 -33.56
CA LEU A 162 -4.41 -3.91 -34.10
C LEU A 162 -3.29 -4.11 -35.14
N LEU A 163 -2.24 -4.86 -34.79
CA LEU A 163 -1.09 -5.04 -35.68
C LEU A 163 -1.44 -5.82 -36.95
N VAL A 164 -2.34 -6.81 -36.85
CA VAL A 164 -2.89 -7.52 -38.02
C VAL A 164 -3.64 -6.54 -38.93
N ALA A 165 -4.55 -5.73 -38.37
CA ALA A 165 -5.30 -4.73 -39.13
C ALA A 165 -4.38 -3.70 -39.81
N LEU A 166 -3.42 -3.15 -39.06
CA LEU A 166 -2.41 -2.22 -39.59
C LEU A 166 -1.58 -2.85 -40.70
N THR A 167 -1.16 -4.10 -40.55
CA THR A 167 -0.36 -4.80 -41.57
C THR A 167 -1.19 -5.16 -42.80
N ARG A 168 -2.48 -5.44 -42.65
CA ARG A 168 -3.40 -5.81 -43.73
C ARG A 168 -3.82 -4.61 -44.58
N TRP A 169 -4.13 -3.48 -43.93
CA TRP A 169 -4.76 -2.32 -44.58
C TRP A 169 -3.86 -1.09 -44.70
N TRP A 170 -2.88 -0.92 -43.80
CA TRP A 170 -2.04 0.28 -43.72
C TRP A 170 -0.56 -0.04 -43.54
N ARG A 171 -0.07 -1.11 -44.19
CA ARG A 171 1.30 -1.63 -44.01
C ARG A 171 2.40 -0.56 -44.09
N PRO A 172 2.45 0.37 -45.07
CA PRO A 172 3.50 1.39 -45.12
C PRO A 172 3.42 2.40 -43.97
N HIS A 173 2.23 2.61 -43.40
CA HIS A 173 1.99 3.61 -42.35
C HIS A 173 1.94 3.00 -40.94
N ARG A 174 2.10 1.68 -40.79
CA ARG A 174 1.94 0.98 -39.50
C ARG A 174 2.84 1.56 -38.39
N ALA A 175 4.10 1.86 -38.70
CA ALA A 175 5.03 2.45 -37.73
C ALA A 175 4.64 3.89 -37.37
N THR A 176 4.22 4.69 -38.34
CA THR A 176 3.75 6.07 -38.13
C THR A 176 2.49 6.11 -37.27
N ILE A 177 1.53 5.20 -37.51
CA ILE A 177 0.29 5.11 -36.72
C ILE A 177 0.60 4.69 -35.28
N LEU A 178 1.47 3.68 -35.08
CA LEU A 178 1.88 3.28 -33.74
C LEU A 178 2.66 4.38 -33.02
N LEU A 179 3.47 5.17 -33.74
CA LEU A 179 4.14 6.34 -33.19
C LEU A 179 3.13 7.41 -32.77
N ALA A 180 2.12 7.69 -33.60
CA ALA A 180 1.06 8.63 -33.25
C ALA A 180 0.29 8.18 -32.00
N LEU A 181 -0.04 6.88 -31.89
CA LEU A 181 -0.66 6.30 -30.69
C LEU A 181 0.25 6.38 -29.46
N ALA A 182 1.56 6.15 -29.62
CA ALA A 182 2.52 6.28 -28.53
C ALA A 182 2.62 7.73 -28.04
N VAL A 183 2.70 8.70 -28.96
CA VAL A 183 2.72 10.13 -28.64
C VAL A 183 1.42 10.55 -27.95
N LEU A 184 0.26 10.09 -28.42
CA LEU A 184 -1.03 10.38 -27.80
C LEU A 184 -1.13 9.80 -26.39
N SER A 185 -0.73 8.54 -26.20
CA SER A 185 -0.71 7.87 -24.90
C SER A 185 0.28 8.55 -23.94
N PHE A 186 1.45 8.97 -24.43
CA PHE A 186 2.44 9.73 -23.65
C PHE A 186 1.92 11.12 -23.26
N ALA A 187 1.32 11.87 -24.20
CA ALA A 187 0.72 13.16 -23.91
C ALA A 187 -0.39 13.04 -22.86
N PHE A 188 -1.23 11.99 -22.96
CA PHE A 188 -2.24 11.68 -21.97
C PHE A 188 -1.62 11.30 -20.62
N SER A 189 -0.47 10.61 -20.61
CA SER A 189 0.32 10.32 -19.41
C SER A 189 0.79 11.60 -18.72
N VAL A 190 1.40 12.53 -19.47
CA VAL A 190 1.91 13.81 -18.94
C VAL A 190 0.78 14.66 -18.38
N TRP A 191 -0.33 14.79 -19.12
CA TRP A 191 -1.51 15.51 -18.64
C TRP A 191 -2.15 14.82 -17.42
N GLY A 192 -2.25 13.49 -17.47
CA GLY A 192 -2.92 12.68 -16.46
C GLY A 192 -2.22 12.68 -15.10
N VAL A 193 -0.89 12.76 -15.06
CA VAL A 193 -0.14 12.85 -13.80
C VAL A 193 -0.62 14.04 -12.93
N ALA A 194 -0.99 15.15 -13.55
CA ALA A 194 -1.45 16.34 -12.83
C ALA A 194 -2.94 16.32 -12.44
N HIS A 195 -3.79 15.61 -13.20
CA HIS A 195 -5.25 15.67 -13.04
C HIS A 195 -5.88 14.39 -12.48
N MET A 196 -5.27 13.24 -12.75
CA MET A 196 -5.78 11.90 -12.43
C MET A 196 -4.62 10.93 -12.11
N PRO A 197 -3.79 11.20 -11.09
CA PRO A 197 -2.53 10.49 -10.85
C PRO A 197 -2.72 8.97 -10.67
N THR A 198 -3.71 8.54 -9.88
CA THR A 198 -3.98 7.11 -9.64
C THR A 198 -4.39 6.39 -10.93
N ALA A 199 -5.27 7.00 -11.73
CA ALA A 199 -5.68 6.44 -13.02
C ALA A 199 -4.49 6.34 -13.98
N THR A 200 -3.65 7.38 -13.99
CA THR A 200 -2.49 7.49 -14.87
C THR A 200 -1.45 6.41 -14.59
N PHE A 201 -1.30 6.02 -13.32
CA PHE A 201 -0.40 4.96 -12.91
C PHE A 201 -0.91 3.56 -13.31
N TYR A 202 -2.20 3.28 -13.10
CA TYR A 202 -2.75 1.92 -13.24
C TYR A 202 -3.29 1.58 -14.64
N LEU A 203 -3.73 2.55 -15.43
CA LEU A 203 -4.53 2.25 -16.64
C LEU A 203 -3.69 2.20 -17.93
N LEU A 204 -4.10 1.30 -18.83
CA LEU A 204 -3.43 1.10 -20.11
C LEU A 204 -3.34 2.37 -21.00
N PRO A 205 -4.35 3.26 -21.10
CA PRO A 205 -4.27 4.41 -22.00
C PRO A 205 -3.10 5.37 -21.72
N THR A 206 -2.66 5.49 -20.47
CA THR A 206 -1.55 6.37 -20.04
C THR A 206 -0.21 5.66 -19.95
N ARG A 207 -0.21 4.31 -19.90
CA ARG A 207 0.99 3.45 -19.84
C ARG A 207 1.32 2.79 -21.19
N GLY A 208 0.39 2.80 -22.13
CA GLY A 208 0.48 2.10 -23.42
C GLY A 208 1.63 2.55 -24.29
N TRP A 209 2.06 3.81 -24.19
CA TRP A 209 3.22 4.34 -24.91
C TRP A 209 4.52 3.57 -24.60
N GLU A 210 4.67 3.04 -23.39
CA GLU A 210 5.86 2.29 -22.94
C GLU A 210 5.98 0.96 -23.71
N LEU A 211 4.86 0.24 -23.84
CA LEU A 211 4.74 -0.95 -24.69
C LEU A 211 4.94 -0.61 -26.18
N LEU A 212 4.39 0.53 -26.63
CA LEU A 212 4.51 0.96 -28.02
C LEU A 212 5.94 1.40 -28.39
N VAL A 213 6.73 1.94 -27.46
CA VAL A 213 8.18 2.19 -27.67
C VAL A 213 8.86 0.87 -28.05
N GLY A 214 8.62 -0.19 -27.28
CA GLY A 214 9.12 -1.53 -27.59
C GLY A 214 8.63 -2.02 -28.96
N ALA A 215 7.34 -1.83 -29.26
CA ALA A 215 6.75 -2.22 -30.54
C ALA A 215 7.40 -1.52 -31.75
N LEU A 216 7.64 -0.22 -31.66
CA LEU A 216 8.31 0.57 -32.71
C LEU A 216 9.74 0.08 -32.95
N LEU A 217 10.47 -0.26 -31.88
CA LEU A 217 11.80 -0.85 -32.00
C LEU A 217 11.76 -2.21 -32.71
N ALA A 218 10.73 -3.01 -32.49
CA ALA A 218 10.56 -4.30 -33.14
C ALA A 218 10.10 -4.20 -34.60
N LEU A 219 9.54 -3.06 -35.04
CA LEU A 219 9.19 -2.81 -36.44
C LEU A 219 10.31 -2.12 -37.22
N ASP A 220 11.52 -2.06 -36.65
CA ASP A 220 12.68 -1.38 -37.24
C ASP A 220 12.43 0.10 -37.57
N ALA A 221 11.53 0.76 -36.83
CA ALA A 221 11.24 2.19 -36.99
C ALA A 221 12.44 3.08 -36.65
N VAL A 222 13.38 2.55 -35.86
CA VAL A 222 14.69 3.17 -35.58
C VAL A 222 15.76 2.40 -36.36
N PRO A 223 16.55 3.05 -37.23
CA PRO A 223 17.57 2.37 -38.03
C PRO A 223 18.69 1.80 -37.13
N PRO A 224 19.35 0.70 -37.55
CA PRO A 224 20.44 0.12 -36.78
C PRO A 224 21.67 1.04 -36.77
N ILE A 225 22.27 1.21 -35.59
CA ILE A 225 23.50 2.00 -35.42
C ILE A 225 24.70 1.18 -35.92
N ARG A 226 25.28 1.58 -37.06
CA ARG A 226 26.39 0.85 -37.71
C ARG A 226 27.72 0.98 -36.97
N SER A 227 28.02 2.15 -36.40
CA SER A 227 29.26 2.37 -35.63
C SER A 227 29.23 1.61 -34.30
N ARG A 228 30.27 0.82 -34.03
CA ARG A 228 30.42 0.10 -32.76
C ARG A 228 30.48 1.07 -31.58
N VAL A 229 31.25 2.15 -31.70
CA VAL A 229 31.38 3.16 -30.64
C VAL A 229 30.03 3.79 -30.32
N ALA A 230 29.27 4.17 -31.34
CA ALA A 230 27.94 4.76 -31.14
C ALA A 230 26.95 3.78 -30.49
N ARG A 231 27.02 2.47 -30.81
CA ARG A 231 26.20 1.44 -30.14
C ARG A 231 26.53 1.30 -28.65
N GLU A 232 27.81 1.30 -28.33
CA GLU A 232 28.30 1.18 -26.94
C GLU A 232 27.88 2.41 -26.14
N LEU A 233 28.08 3.61 -26.69
CA LEU A 233 27.63 4.86 -26.07
C LEU A 233 26.12 4.88 -25.87
N CYS A 234 25.34 4.46 -26.86
CA CYS A 234 23.88 4.36 -26.76
C CYS A 234 23.45 3.38 -25.65
N SER A 235 24.10 2.21 -25.56
CA SER A 235 23.81 1.22 -24.51
C SER A 235 24.24 1.70 -23.13
N ALA A 236 25.41 2.35 -23.02
CA ALA A 236 25.94 2.88 -21.77
C ALA A 236 25.08 4.04 -21.24
N LEU A 237 24.70 4.98 -22.10
CA LEU A 237 23.76 6.04 -21.77
C LEU A 237 22.39 5.47 -21.39
N GLY A 238 21.95 4.39 -22.06
CA GLY A 238 20.73 3.68 -21.70
C GLY A 238 20.77 3.10 -20.28
N LEU A 239 21.88 2.42 -19.93
CA LEU A 239 22.11 1.93 -18.56
C LEU A 239 22.19 3.05 -17.53
N LEU A 240 22.88 4.15 -17.84
CA LEU A 240 22.95 5.32 -16.96
C LEU A 240 21.57 5.93 -16.75
N SER A 241 20.73 5.98 -17.78
CA SER A 241 19.36 6.49 -17.69
C SER A 241 18.48 5.59 -16.82
N ILE A 242 18.61 4.26 -16.94
CA ILE A 242 17.96 3.29 -16.03
C ILE A 242 18.43 3.51 -14.59
N ALA A 243 19.74 3.58 -14.36
CA ALA A 243 20.30 3.77 -13.03
C ALA A 243 19.87 5.10 -12.40
N ALA A 244 19.82 6.17 -13.19
CA ALA A 244 19.30 7.47 -12.76
C ALA A 244 17.83 7.38 -12.37
N GLY A 245 16.99 6.67 -13.14
CA GLY A 245 15.59 6.43 -12.77
C GLY A 245 15.44 5.68 -11.45
N VAL A 246 16.28 4.67 -11.20
CA VAL A 246 16.22 3.86 -9.97
C VAL A 246 16.69 4.63 -8.73
N ILE A 247 17.71 5.49 -8.88
CA ILE A 247 18.35 6.18 -7.74
C ILE A 247 17.71 7.55 -7.46
N ALA A 248 17.34 8.30 -8.50
CA ALA A 248 16.91 9.69 -8.38
C ALA A 248 15.38 9.86 -8.26
N LEU A 249 14.59 8.91 -8.76
CA LEU A 249 13.14 8.94 -8.60
C LEU A 249 12.74 8.29 -7.28
N ASP A 250 11.59 8.71 -6.76
CA ASP A 250 11.01 8.21 -5.51
C ASP A 250 9.47 8.26 -5.56
N ALA A 251 8.82 7.86 -4.48
CA ALA A 251 7.37 7.90 -4.35
C ALA A 251 6.78 9.32 -4.42
N ARG A 252 7.57 10.40 -4.35
CA ARG A 252 7.09 11.80 -4.46
C ARG A 252 7.17 12.34 -5.89
N SER A 253 7.98 11.69 -6.72
CA SER A 253 8.16 12.06 -8.12
C SER A 253 6.82 11.94 -8.88
N PRO A 254 6.37 12.98 -9.61
CA PRO A 254 5.17 12.90 -10.43
C PRO A 254 5.32 11.83 -11.51
N PHE A 255 4.67 10.68 -11.32
CA PHE A 255 4.90 9.48 -12.11
C PHE A 255 3.60 8.88 -12.61
N PRO A 256 3.52 8.37 -13.86
CA PRO A 256 4.58 8.26 -14.86
C PRO A 256 4.99 9.56 -15.56
N GLY A 257 4.19 10.05 -16.52
CA GLY A 257 4.49 11.28 -17.26
C GLY A 257 5.91 11.31 -17.84
N VAL A 258 6.57 12.46 -17.71
CA VAL A 258 7.93 12.67 -18.24
C VAL A 258 9.00 11.82 -17.55
N HIS A 259 8.82 11.48 -16.27
CA HIS A 259 9.81 10.73 -15.51
C HIS A 259 9.95 9.28 -15.97
N ALA A 260 8.86 8.68 -16.48
CA ALA A 260 8.88 7.35 -17.09
C ALA A 260 9.69 7.29 -18.41
N MET A 261 10.09 8.43 -19.00
CA MET A 261 11.02 8.45 -20.13
C MET A 261 12.40 7.90 -19.76
N LEU A 262 12.87 8.10 -18.51
CA LEU A 262 14.17 7.61 -18.06
C LEU A 262 14.28 6.07 -18.19
N PRO A 263 13.43 5.26 -17.53
CA PRO A 263 13.50 3.81 -17.69
C PRO A 263 13.16 3.37 -19.12
N CYS A 264 12.18 4.00 -19.79
CA CYS A 264 11.72 3.55 -21.10
C CYS A 264 12.74 3.80 -22.22
N LEU A 265 13.27 5.02 -22.32
CA LEU A 265 14.29 5.35 -23.32
C LEU A 265 15.63 4.72 -22.94
N GLY A 266 15.91 4.53 -21.64
CA GLY A 266 17.05 3.76 -21.17
C GLY A 266 17.01 2.32 -21.68
N ALA A 267 15.88 1.63 -21.50
CA ALA A 267 15.64 0.29 -22.02
C ALA A 267 15.73 0.26 -23.56
N ALA A 268 15.12 1.23 -24.24
CA ALA A 268 15.20 1.36 -25.69
C ALA A 268 16.65 1.49 -26.19
N GLY A 269 17.47 2.32 -25.53
CA GLY A 269 18.88 2.50 -25.86
C GLY A 269 19.70 1.21 -25.74
N VAL A 270 19.49 0.46 -24.65
CA VAL A 270 20.11 -0.86 -24.47
C VAL A 270 19.65 -1.86 -25.55
N ILE A 271 18.35 -1.89 -25.86
CA ILE A 271 17.80 -2.79 -26.89
C ILE A 271 18.39 -2.48 -28.27
N VAL A 272 18.48 -1.19 -28.65
CA VAL A 272 19.01 -0.72 -29.94
C VAL A 272 20.50 -0.95 -30.05
N GLY A 273 21.28 -0.59 -29.03
CA GLY A 273 22.73 -0.78 -29.02
C GLY A 273 23.16 -2.24 -29.01
N GLY A 274 22.33 -3.13 -28.45
CA GLY A 274 22.51 -4.59 -28.46
C GLY A 274 22.03 -5.33 -29.71
N ARG A 275 21.44 -4.66 -30.71
CA ARG A 275 20.93 -5.34 -31.92
C ARG A 275 22.01 -6.04 -32.75
N ILE A 276 23.23 -5.48 -32.78
CA ILE A 276 24.37 -6.05 -33.52
C ILE A 276 25.35 -6.65 -32.49
N PRO A 277 25.70 -7.94 -32.59
CA PRO A 277 26.65 -8.59 -31.67
C PRO A 277 28.02 -7.89 -31.59
N GLY A 278 28.73 -8.08 -30.48
CA GLY A 278 30.11 -7.62 -30.28
C GLY A 278 30.28 -6.36 -29.40
N GLY A 279 29.21 -5.87 -28.78
CA GLY A 279 29.26 -4.80 -27.78
C GLY A 279 29.67 -5.30 -26.38
N ARG A 280 30.55 -4.57 -25.69
CA ARG A 280 30.98 -4.80 -24.30
C ARG A 280 29.81 -4.63 -23.34
N VAL A 281 29.01 -3.56 -23.48
CA VAL A 281 27.84 -3.33 -22.62
C VAL A 281 26.84 -4.49 -22.74
N SER A 282 26.50 -4.87 -23.98
CA SER A 282 25.63 -6.02 -24.25
C SER A 282 26.20 -7.33 -23.70
N ALA A 283 27.52 -7.54 -23.76
CA ALA A 283 28.17 -8.71 -23.17
C ALA A 283 28.13 -8.74 -21.63
N ILE A 284 28.26 -7.59 -20.95
CA ILE A 284 28.13 -7.49 -19.48
C ILE A 284 26.71 -7.81 -19.05
N ILE A 285 25.71 -7.20 -19.70
CA ILE A 285 24.30 -7.44 -19.42
C ILE A 285 23.94 -8.91 -19.74
N GLY A 286 24.45 -9.45 -20.84
CA GLY A 286 24.30 -10.85 -21.24
C GLY A 286 25.14 -11.86 -20.46
N SER A 287 25.74 -11.46 -19.32
CA SER A 287 26.49 -12.37 -18.45
C SER A 287 25.58 -13.43 -17.82
N ARG A 288 26.15 -14.61 -17.54
CA ARG A 288 25.40 -15.75 -16.99
C ARG A 288 24.58 -15.43 -15.73
N PRO A 289 25.07 -14.65 -14.75
CA PRO A 289 24.28 -14.34 -13.56
C PRO A 289 23.03 -13.52 -13.87
N LEU A 290 23.17 -12.46 -14.68
CA LEU A 290 22.03 -11.61 -15.05
C LEU A 290 21.03 -12.38 -15.94
N VAL A 291 21.52 -13.18 -16.88
CA VAL A 291 20.64 -14.04 -17.68
C VAL A 291 19.89 -15.03 -16.79
N ALA A 292 20.54 -15.64 -15.79
CA ALA A 292 19.88 -16.58 -14.88
C ALA A 292 18.71 -15.92 -14.12
N VAL A 293 18.91 -14.70 -13.59
CA VAL A 293 17.85 -13.91 -12.97
C VAL A 293 16.76 -13.54 -13.99
N GLY A 294 17.17 -13.13 -15.19
CA GLY A 294 16.29 -12.78 -16.30
C GLY A 294 15.35 -13.91 -16.71
N LEU A 295 15.85 -15.15 -16.73
CA LEU A 295 15.07 -16.34 -17.07
C LEU A 295 13.97 -16.64 -16.05
N VAL A 296 14.24 -16.43 -14.75
CA VAL A 296 13.26 -16.63 -13.66
C VAL A 296 12.44 -15.38 -13.32
N SER A 297 12.73 -14.24 -13.95
CA SER A 297 12.17 -12.92 -13.61
C SER A 297 10.65 -12.88 -13.50
N TYR A 298 9.92 -13.64 -14.32
CA TYR A 298 8.46 -13.68 -14.25
C TYR A 298 7.98 -14.35 -12.96
N SER A 299 8.48 -15.56 -12.66
CA SER A 299 8.17 -16.24 -11.39
C SER A 299 8.66 -15.40 -10.20
N LEU A 300 9.82 -14.76 -10.30
CA LEU A 300 10.33 -13.89 -9.23
C LEU A 300 9.42 -12.68 -8.96
N TYR A 301 8.91 -12.06 -10.03
CA TYR A 301 7.94 -10.98 -9.94
C TYR A 301 6.62 -11.43 -9.28
N LEU A 302 6.14 -12.65 -9.56
CA LEU A 302 4.92 -13.16 -8.92
C LEU A 302 5.08 -13.44 -7.43
N TRP A 303 6.20 -14.03 -7.02
CA TRP A 303 6.35 -14.54 -5.65
C TRP A 303 6.87 -13.50 -4.65
N HIS A 304 7.68 -12.52 -5.08
CA HIS A 304 8.33 -11.60 -4.13
C HIS A 304 7.33 -10.75 -3.33
N TRP A 305 6.25 -10.29 -3.96
CA TRP A 305 5.34 -9.33 -3.33
C TRP A 305 4.42 -9.97 -2.29
N PRO A 306 3.65 -11.04 -2.57
CA PRO A 306 2.82 -11.69 -1.56
C PRO A 306 3.64 -12.13 -0.34
N LEU A 307 4.85 -12.67 -0.55
CA LEU A 307 5.75 -13.06 0.55
C LEU A 307 6.13 -11.87 1.45
N LEU A 308 6.46 -10.72 0.86
CA LEU A 308 6.76 -9.50 1.62
C LEU A 308 5.53 -8.96 2.36
N VAL A 309 4.34 -8.99 1.73
CA VAL A 309 3.10 -8.50 2.33
C VAL A 309 2.68 -9.37 3.52
N PHE A 310 2.61 -10.69 3.35
CA PHE A 310 2.23 -11.59 4.45
C PHE A 310 3.26 -11.58 5.58
N ALA A 311 4.56 -11.47 5.27
CA ALA A 311 5.57 -11.33 6.31
C ALA A 311 5.40 -10.05 7.15
N ARG A 312 4.98 -8.93 6.55
CA ARG A 312 4.64 -7.70 7.28
C ARG A 312 3.40 -7.87 8.15
N ALA A 313 2.37 -8.56 7.64
CA ALA A 313 1.12 -8.78 8.37
C ALA A 313 1.35 -9.50 9.72
N VAL A 314 2.35 -10.38 9.79
CA VAL A 314 2.71 -11.12 11.01
C VAL A 314 3.86 -10.49 11.82
N SER A 315 4.35 -9.30 11.42
CA SER A 315 5.47 -8.62 12.07
C SER A 315 5.03 -7.25 12.60
N PRO A 316 4.51 -7.16 13.84
CA PRO A 316 3.99 -5.91 14.43
C PRO A 316 5.04 -4.79 14.48
N ASP A 317 6.29 -5.14 14.76
CA ASP A 317 7.43 -4.22 14.86
C ASP A 317 8.07 -3.92 13.47
N GLY A 318 7.41 -4.33 12.38
CA GLY A 318 7.93 -4.24 11.02
C GLY A 318 9.02 -5.29 10.70
N LEU A 319 9.55 -5.21 9.48
CA LEU A 319 10.60 -6.13 9.01
C LEU A 319 11.98 -5.47 9.09
N SER A 320 12.93 -6.10 9.76
CA SER A 320 14.35 -5.71 9.71
C SER A 320 14.95 -5.87 8.31
N ILE A 321 16.09 -5.22 8.04
CA ILE A 321 16.81 -5.37 6.77
C ILE A 321 17.20 -6.82 6.50
N THR A 322 17.66 -7.53 7.53
CA THR A 322 18.01 -8.94 7.43
C THR A 322 16.80 -9.79 7.06
N MET A 323 15.65 -9.57 7.72
CA MET A 323 14.40 -10.27 7.37
C MET A 323 13.97 -10.01 5.93
N ARG A 324 14.03 -8.75 5.48
CA ARG A 324 13.70 -8.37 4.09
C ARG A 324 14.59 -9.11 3.08
N LEU A 325 15.91 -9.15 3.30
CA LEU A 325 16.84 -9.87 2.44
C LEU A 325 16.63 -11.38 2.46
N THR A 326 16.35 -11.95 3.63
CA THR A 326 16.00 -13.38 3.76
C THR A 326 14.72 -13.72 3.00
N ILE A 327 13.68 -12.88 3.09
CA ILE A 327 12.43 -13.07 2.33
C ILE A 327 12.69 -13.01 0.83
N LEU A 328 13.50 -12.05 0.35
CA LEU A 328 13.88 -11.99 -1.07
C LEU A 328 14.67 -13.22 -1.53
N ALA A 329 15.55 -13.76 -0.69
CA ALA A 329 16.27 -15.00 -0.99
C ALA A 329 15.31 -16.20 -1.08
N ILE A 330 14.36 -16.33 -0.15
CA ILE A 330 13.30 -17.34 -0.17
C ILE A 330 12.44 -17.18 -1.44
N ALA A 331 12.05 -15.95 -1.79
CA ALA A 331 11.33 -15.65 -3.02
C ALA A 331 12.12 -16.10 -4.26
N GLY A 332 13.45 -15.92 -4.26
CA GLY A 332 14.35 -16.43 -5.30
C GLY A 332 14.31 -17.95 -5.45
N VAL A 333 14.34 -18.69 -4.34
CA VAL A 333 14.27 -20.16 -4.33
C VAL A 333 12.91 -20.65 -4.82
N ILE A 334 11.81 -20.07 -4.31
CA ILE A 334 10.45 -20.40 -4.74
C ILE A 334 10.26 -20.05 -6.21
N ALA A 335 10.75 -18.89 -6.65
CA ALA A 335 10.67 -18.47 -8.05
C ALA A 335 11.44 -19.41 -8.99
N TRP A 336 12.63 -19.87 -8.58
CA TRP A 336 13.37 -20.87 -9.33
C TRP A 336 12.60 -22.20 -9.42
N GLY A 337 12.01 -22.67 -8.31
CA GLY A 337 11.17 -23.87 -8.29
C GLY A 337 9.93 -23.73 -9.18
N SER A 338 9.20 -22.62 -9.05
CA SER A 338 8.06 -22.25 -9.89
C SER A 338 8.45 -22.22 -11.37
N TRP A 339 9.56 -21.58 -11.72
CA TRP A 339 10.06 -21.56 -13.09
C TRP A 339 10.42 -22.97 -13.59
N ARG A 340 11.13 -23.77 -12.79
CA ARG A 340 11.68 -25.07 -13.19
C ARG A 340 10.62 -26.16 -13.31
N PHE A 341 9.62 -26.14 -12.42
CA PHE A 341 8.63 -27.21 -12.26
C PHE A 341 7.21 -26.81 -12.68
N VAL A 342 6.91 -25.52 -12.82
CA VAL A 342 5.58 -25.03 -13.25
C VAL A 342 5.67 -24.30 -14.58
N GLU A 343 6.54 -23.31 -14.73
CA GLU A 343 6.59 -22.53 -15.98
C GLU A 343 7.19 -23.31 -17.14
N ARG A 344 8.36 -23.94 -16.93
CA ARG A 344 9.11 -24.63 -17.98
C ARG A 344 8.39 -25.87 -18.54
N PRO A 345 7.72 -26.74 -17.77
CA PRO A 345 7.06 -27.93 -18.32
C PRO A 345 5.87 -27.62 -19.23
N PHE A 346 5.22 -26.48 -19.03
CA PHE A 346 4.08 -26.05 -19.85
C PHE A 346 4.53 -25.27 -21.10
N ARG A 347 5.77 -24.74 -21.12
CA ARG A 347 6.39 -24.08 -22.27
C ARG A 347 6.97 -25.10 -23.28
N GLY A 348 6.69 -24.90 -24.57
CA GLY A 348 7.34 -25.63 -25.68
C GLY A 348 6.36 -26.38 -26.60
N THR A 349 6.86 -26.94 -27.70
CA THR A 349 6.10 -27.73 -28.69
C THR A 349 5.72 -29.13 -28.17
N GLN A 350 6.44 -29.62 -27.15
CA GLN A 350 6.17 -30.86 -26.42
C GLN A 350 5.65 -30.56 -25.00
N GLY A 351 5.15 -29.34 -24.75
CA GLY A 351 4.61 -28.96 -23.46
C GLY A 351 3.41 -29.82 -23.06
N ILE A 352 3.16 -29.95 -21.76
CA ILE A 352 2.09 -30.80 -21.24
C ILE A 352 0.74 -30.41 -21.87
N GLY A 353 -0.01 -31.41 -22.32
CA GLY A 353 -1.39 -31.27 -22.80
C GLY A 353 -1.54 -30.74 -24.23
N SER A 354 -2.64 -31.13 -24.88
CA SER A 354 -3.05 -30.58 -26.18
C SER A 354 -3.45 -29.11 -26.04
N ARG A 355 -3.51 -28.39 -27.18
CA ARG A 355 -4.06 -27.03 -27.23
C ARG A 355 -5.43 -26.91 -26.53
N ARG A 356 -6.35 -27.85 -26.81
CA ARG A 356 -7.69 -27.85 -26.20
C ARG A 356 -7.60 -28.04 -24.69
N HIS A 357 -6.75 -28.96 -24.23
CA HIS A 357 -6.52 -29.18 -22.80
C HIS A 357 -5.99 -27.92 -22.10
N MET A 358 -5.09 -27.17 -22.74
CA MET A 358 -4.57 -25.93 -22.15
C MET A 358 -5.60 -24.83 -22.02
N PHE A 359 -6.41 -24.60 -23.06
CA PHE A 359 -7.50 -23.62 -22.96
C PHE A 359 -8.56 -24.04 -21.96
N ALA A 360 -8.90 -25.33 -21.89
CA ALA A 360 -9.81 -25.87 -20.88
C ALA A 360 -9.25 -25.68 -19.46
N LEU A 361 -7.98 -26.03 -19.23
CA LEU A 361 -7.32 -25.84 -17.95
C LEU A 361 -7.29 -24.37 -17.53
N ALA A 362 -6.97 -23.47 -18.47
CA ALA A 362 -6.98 -22.04 -18.20
C ALA A 362 -8.38 -21.52 -17.87
N ALA A 363 -9.40 -21.94 -18.63
CA ALA A 363 -10.79 -21.57 -18.37
C ALA A 363 -11.27 -22.08 -17.00
N VAL A 364 -10.94 -23.34 -16.65
CA VAL A 364 -11.27 -23.91 -15.33
C VAL A 364 -10.53 -23.18 -14.23
N ALA A 365 -9.23 -22.91 -14.38
CA ALA A 365 -8.46 -22.18 -13.39
C ALA A 365 -9.02 -20.77 -13.16
N THR A 366 -9.28 -20.02 -14.23
CA THR A 366 -9.92 -18.70 -14.15
C THR A 366 -11.30 -18.78 -13.50
N PHE A 367 -12.14 -19.74 -13.90
CA PHE A 367 -13.47 -19.94 -13.32
C PHE A 367 -13.38 -20.21 -11.81
N VAL A 368 -12.51 -21.12 -11.37
CA VAL A 368 -12.31 -21.45 -9.96
C VAL A 368 -11.81 -20.22 -9.19
N ILE A 369 -10.82 -19.50 -9.70
CA ILE A 369 -10.27 -18.29 -9.06
C ILE A 369 -11.37 -17.23 -8.88
N VAL A 370 -12.15 -16.97 -9.92
CA VAL A 370 -13.24 -15.98 -9.89
C VAL A 370 -14.37 -16.45 -8.97
N ALA A 371 -14.76 -17.72 -9.03
CA ALA A 371 -15.81 -18.28 -8.17
C ALA A 371 -15.41 -18.23 -6.69
N VAL A 372 -14.15 -18.54 -6.37
CA VAL A 372 -13.62 -18.43 -5.00
C VAL A 372 -13.56 -16.97 -4.55
N GLY A 373 -13.11 -16.05 -5.41
CA GLY A 373 -13.09 -14.61 -5.07
C GLY A 373 -14.50 -14.05 -4.81
N ILE A 374 -15.45 -14.31 -5.71
CA ILE A 374 -16.86 -13.91 -5.52
C ILE A 374 -17.45 -14.59 -4.28
N GLY A 375 -17.16 -15.87 -4.08
CA GLY A 375 -17.61 -16.64 -2.92
C GLY A 375 -17.07 -16.07 -1.60
N GLY A 376 -15.81 -15.67 -1.57
CA GLY A 376 -15.17 -15.06 -0.39
C GLY A 376 -15.78 -13.72 -0.03
N HIS A 377 -16.05 -12.87 -1.02
CA HIS A 377 -16.76 -11.61 -0.82
C HIS A 377 -18.18 -11.84 -0.29
N ARG A 378 -18.95 -12.73 -0.94
CA ARG A 378 -20.33 -13.05 -0.54
C ARG A 378 -20.44 -13.75 0.83
N ALA A 379 -19.40 -14.46 1.23
CA ALA A 379 -19.31 -15.10 2.53
C ALA A 379 -18.63 -14.20 3.58
N GLU A 380 -18.45 -12.90 3.30
CA GLU A 380 -17.88 -11.91 4.22
C GLU A 380 -16.51 -12.33 4.79
N GLY A 381 -15.66 -12.96 3.96
CA GLY A 381 -14.34 -13.43 4.37
C GLY A 381 -14.36 -14.69 5.23
N TRP A 382 -15.41 -15.51 5.08
CA TRP A 382 -15.63 -16.78 5.79
C TRP A 382 -15.33 -16.67 7.29
N PRO A 383 -16.04 -15.79 8.03
CA PRO A 383 -15.73 -15.54 9.44
C PRO A 383 -15.81 -16.83 10.26
N GLY A 384 -16.66 -17.78 9.87
CA GLY A 384 -16.80 -19.10 10.49
C GLY A 384 -15.50 -19.91 10.62
N ARG A 385 -14.46 -19.62 9.83
CA ARG A 385 -13.13 -20.25 9.94
C ARG A 385 -12.39 -19.87 11.23
N LEU A 386 -12.75 -18.75 11.84
CA LEU A 386 -12.08 -18.21 13.03
C LEU A 386 -12.79 -18.65 14.32
N PRO A 387 -12.03 -18.83 15.43
CA PRO A 387 -12.60 -19.04 16.75
C PRO A 387 -13.56 -17.91 17.16
N ALA A 388 -14.59 -18.22 17.96
CA ALA A 388 -15.63 -17.26 18.33
C ALA A 388 -15.08 -15.95 18.93
N ARG A 389 -14.03 -16.04 19.77
CA ARG A 389 -13.37 -14.87 20.37
C ARG A 389 -12.70 -13.97 19.32
N VAL A 390 -12.00 -14.56 18.34
CA VAL A 390 -11.35 -13.80 17.25
C VAL A 390 -12.39 -13.19 16.33
N ARG A 391 -13.48 -13.90 16.02
CA ARG A 391 -14.60 -13.35 15.26
C ARG A 391 -15.22 -12.15 15.94
N ALA A 392 -15.44 -12.20 17.26
CA ALA A 392 -15.99 -11.08 18.01
C ALA A 392 -15.07 -9.85 17.93
N LEU A 393 -13.76 -10.04 18.05
CA LEU A 393 -12.76 -8.97 17.92
C LEU A 393 -12.69 -8.41 16.49
N ALA A 394 -12.72 -9.28 15.48
CA ALA A 394 -12.68 -8.87 14.08
C ALA A 394 -13.97 -8.17 13.62
N ALA A 395 -15.12 -8.60 14.14
CA ALA A 395 -16.38 -7.91 13.95
C ALA A 395 -16.34 -6.53 14.61
N PHE A 396 -15.71 -6.41 15.79
CA PHE A 396 -15.49 -5.12 16.45
C PHE A 396 -14.61 -4.17 15.62
N SER A 397 -13.50 -4.64 15.05
CA SER A 397 -12.63 -3.81 14.20
C SER A 397 -13.29 -3.40 12.87
N GLN A 398 -14.33 -4.13 12.43
CA GLN A 398 -15.12 -3.85 11.22
C GLN A 398 -16.43 -3.08 11.51
N ARG A 399 -16.67 -2.64 12.76
CA ARG A 399 -17.84 -1.80 13.11
C ARG A 399 -17.84 -0.40 12.45
N SER A 400 -16.89 -0.11 11.57
CA SER A 400 -17.02 1.01 10.62
C SER A 400 -18.33 0.94 9.83
N ASP A 401 -18.91 -0.25 9.65
CA ASP A 401 -20.18 -0.45 8.94
C ASP A 401 -21.43 -0.31 9.85
N ASP A 402 -21.29 0.05 11.14
CA ASP A 402 -22.44 0.39 11.98
C ASP A 402 -23.14 1.62 11.36
N PRO A 403 -24.42 1.53 10.95
CA PRO A 403 -25.14 2.66 10.40
C PRO A 403 -25.15 3.89 11.34
N ALA A 404 -25.04 3.68 12.65
CA ALA A 404 -24.88 4.76 13.62
C ALA A 404 -23.47 5.37 13.60
N PHE A 405 -22.43 4.55 13.40
CA PHE A 405 -21.07 5.03 13.15
C PHE A 405 -20.98 5.79 11.82
N GLU A 406 -21.50 5.24 10.72
CA GLU A 406 -21.60 5.91 9.42
C GLU A 406 -22.38 7.23 9.51
N ARG A 407 -23.49 7.27 10.26
CA ARG A 407 -24.22 8.52 10.54
C ARG A 407 -23.42 9.54 11.32
N CYS A 408 -22.47 9.14 12.17
CA CYS A 408 -21.56 10.07 12.82
C CYS A 408 -20.34 10.41 11.93
N PHE A 409 -19.91 9.47 11.06
CA PHE A 409 -18.65 9.50 10.31
C PHE A 409 -18.74 10.11 8.91
N ALA A 410 -19.86 9.93 8.20
CA ALA A 410 -20.11 10.52 6.87
C ALA A 410 -19.90 12.04 6.85
N TRP A 411 -20.01 12.66 8.02
CA TRP A 411 -19.91 14.08 8.26
C TRP A 411 -18.53 14.56 8.69
N LEU A 412 -17.59 13.70 9.09
CA LEU A 412 -16.27 14.09 9.59
C LEU A 412 -15.40 14.79 8.54
N LYS A 413 -15.68 14.55 7.25
CA LYS A 413 -15.04 15.24 6.14
C LYS A 413 -15.56 16.68 5.97
N ASN A 414 -16.63 17.09 6.64
CA ASN A 414 -17.16 18.45 6.57
C ASN A 414 -17.25 19.06 7.98
N ALA A 415 -17.16 20.39 8.09
CA ALA A 415 -17.38 21.05 9.37
C ALA A 415 -18.88 21.03 9.72
N VAL A 416 -19.38 19.95 10.32
CA VAL A 416 -20.79 19.88 10.70
C VAL A 416 -21.06 20.77 11.91
N PRO A 417 -22.01 21.71 11.82
CA PRO A 417 -22.36 22.56 12.95
C PRO A 417 -22.67 21.72 14.19
N PRO A 418 -22.14 22.07 15.38
CA PRO A 418 -22.36 21.31 16.62
C PRO A 418 -23.83 20.97 16.93
N ALA A 419 -24.78 21.80 16.52
CA ALA A 419 -26.23 21.54 16.69
C ALA A 419 -26.74 20.34 15.89
N HIS A 420 -26.10 20.00 14.77
CA HIS A 420 -26.42 18.84 13.94
C HIS A 420 -25.45 17.67 14.19
N ALA A 421 -24.56 17.80 15.16
CA ALA A 421 -23.59 16.76 15.46
C ALA A 421 -24.27 15.51 16.01
N CYS A 422 -23.70 14.36 15.67
CA CYS A 422 -24.23 13.05 16.01
C CYS A 422 -24.27 12.82 17.54
N SER A 423 -25.29 12.11 18.00
CA SER A 423 -25.37 11.60 19.37
C SER A 423 -25.47 10.07 19.36
N TYR A 424 -24.80 9.43 20.31
CA TYR A 424 -24.77 7.96 20.46
C TYR A 424 -24.96 7.60 21.94
N GLY A 425 -25.74 6.56 22.21
CA GLY A 425 -26.01 6.05 23.55
C GLY A 425 -27.51 5.86 23.80
N ALA A 426 -27.96 6.17 25.01
CA ALA A 426 -29.39 6.14 25.34
C ALA A 426 -30.19 7.18 24.52
N SER A 427 -31.51 6.98 24.39
CA SER A 427 -32.43 7.95 23.77
C SER A 427 -32.74 9.13 24.71
N THR A 428 -31.70 9.75 25.27
CA THR A 428 -31.76 10.88 26.21
C THR A 428 -30.93 12.05 25.70
N ALA A 429 -31.12 13.23 26.30
CA ALA A 429 -30.27 14.38 25.98
C ALA A 429 -28.81 14.04 26.38
N PRO A 430 -27.82 14.29 25.50
CA PRO A 430 -26.44 13.94 25.78
C PRO A 430 -25.90 14.77 26.94
N THR A 431 -25.21 14.10 27.85
CA THR A 431 -24.55 14.68 29.04
C THR A 431 -23.05 14.81 28.87
N VAL A 432 -22.49 14.10 27.88
CA VAL A 432 -21.07 14.04 27.56
C VAL A 432 -20.83 14.59 26.16
N ALA A 433 -19.82 15.44 25.99
CA ALA A 433 -19.33 15.86 24.68
C ALA A 433 -17.94 15.25 24.41
N LEU A 434 -17.78 14.51 23.31
CA LEU A 434 -16.47 14.11 22.79
C LEU A 434 -16.03 15.11 21.73
N TRP A 435 -15.12 16.02 22.10
CA TRP A 435 -14.53 16.99 21.19
C TRP A 435 -13.21 16.45 20.64
N SER A 436 -13.12 16.21 19.34
CA SER A 436 -11.98 15.50 18.75
C SER A 436 -11.68 15.85 17.29
N ASP A 437 -10.58 15.28 16.77
CA ASP A 437 -10.33 15.18 15.34
C ASP A 437 -10.88 13.84 14.79
N SER A 438 -10.32 13.32 13.69
CA SER A 438 -10.71 12.03 13.13
C SER A 438 -10.42 10.83 14.02
N HIS A 439 -9.51 10.94 14.99
CA HIS A 439 -9.08 9.83 15.84
C HIS A 439 -10.02 9.57 17.02
N GLY A 440 -10.88 10.52 17.39
CA GLY A 440 -11.93 10.28 18.38
C GLY A 440 -13.16 9.57 17.81
N ALA A 441 -13.31 9.52 16.48
CA ALA A 441 -14.49 8.90 15.87
C ALA A 441 -14.67 7.43 16.27
N PRO A 442 -13.62 6.57 16.26
CA PRO A 442 -13.73 5.18 16.72
C PRO A 442 -14.14 5.02 18.19
N LEU A 443 -13.95 6.05 19.03
CA LEU A 443 -14.32 6.01 20.45
C LEU A 443 -15.82 6.24 20.67
N VAL A 444 -16.52 6.87 19.73
CA VAL A 444 -17.95 7.25 19.88
C VAL A 444 -18.86 6.05 20.18
N PRO A 445 -18.82 4.95 19.41
CA PRO A 445 -19.73 3.82 19.67
C PRO A 445 -19.44 3.16 21.03
N VAL A 446 -18.16 2.99 21.37
CA VAL A 446 -17.73 2.36 22.63
C VAL A 446 -18.17 3.20 23.84
N LEU A 447 -17.89 4.50 23.79
CA LEU A 447 -18.26 5.43 24.83
C LEU A 447 -19.79 5.53 24.94
N GLY A 448 -20.48 5.59 23.81
CA GLY A 448 -21.94 5.64 23.78
C GLY A 448 -22.61 4.37 24.32
N GLU A 449 -22.13 3.18 23.99
CA GLU A 449 -22.61 1.91 24.57
C GLU A 449 -22.38 1.85 26.09
N ALA A 450 -21.22 2.33 26.56
CA ALA A 450 -20.92 2.38 27.99
C ALA A 450 -21.85 3.36 28.73
N LEU A 451 -22.10 4.53 28.15
CA LEU A 451 -23.02 5.55 28.68
C LEU A 451 -24.49 5.09 28.63
N ALA A 452 -24.88 4.35 27.59
CA ALA A 452 -26.24 3.82 27.46
C ALA A 452 -26.63 2.92 28.64
N ARG A 453 -25.68 2.16 29.20
CA ARG A 453 -25.91 1.34 30.41
C ARG A 453 -26.30 2.16 31.64
N ARG A 454 -26.02 3.47 31.62
CA ARG A 454 -26.34 4.44 32.67
C ARG A 454 -27.50 5.37 32.28
N GLY A 455 -28.14 5.13 31.14
CA GLY A 455 -29.18 6.02 30.60
C GLY A 455 -28.64 7.34 30.03
N GLU A 456 -27.34 7.43 29.75
CA GLU A 456 -26.66 8.62 29.25
C GLU A 456 -26.29 8.48 27.76
N ALA A 457 -25.96 9.61 27.13
CA ALA A 457 -25.52 9.66 25.73
C ALA A 457 -24.36 10.64 25.54
N VAL A 458 -23.55 10.39 24.50
CA VAL A 458 -22.45 11.25 24.06
C VAL A 458 -22.81 12.02 22.80
N ARG A 459 -22.42 13.30 22.73
CA ARG A 459 -22.41 14.12 21.53
C ARG A 459 -21.00 14.15 20.94
N PHE A 460 -20.84 13.81 19.66
CA PHE A 460 -19.55 13.84 18.99
C PHE A 460 -19.30 15.17 18.26
N LEU A 461 -18.43 16.00 18.80
CA LEU A 461 -18.06 17.31 18.27
C LEU A 461 -16.71 17.22 17.55
N GLY A 462 -16.65 16.50 16.43
CA GLY A 462 -15.40 16.23 15.72
C GLY A 462 -15.30 16.82 14.31
N LYS A 463 -14.10 17.28 13.95
CA LYS A 463 -13.72 17.65 12.57
C LYS A 463 -12.35 17.08 12.23
N ALA A 464 -12.25 16.32 11.13
CA ALA A 464 -10.98 15.69 10.74
C ALA A 464 -9.87 16.73 10.54
N GLY A 465 -8.72 16.50 11.18
CA GLY A 465 -7.56 17.39 11.13
C GLY A 465 -7.68 18.67 11.95
N CYS A 466 -8.67 18.80 12.84
CA CYS A 466 -8.80 19.94 13.75
C CYS A 466 -8.75 19.46 15.21
N PRO A 467 -7.72 19.86 15.99
CA PRO A 467 -7.61 19.46 17.39
C PRO A 467 -8.66 20.19 18.24
N PRO A 468 -9.06 19.62 19.39
CA PRO A 468 -10.06 20.19 20.28
C PRO A 468 -9.47 21.29 21.18
N ILE A 469 -8.84 22.29 20.55
CA ILE A 469 -8.08 23.35 21.20
C ILE A 469 -8.47 24.69 20.57
N PHE A 470 -8.76 25.68 21.41
CA PHE A 470 -9.04 27.04 20.93
C PHE A 470 -7.75 27.88 20.84
N GLY A 471 -7.78 28.91 20.00
CA GLY A 471 -6.71 29.91 19.94
C GLY A 471 -5.47 29.49 19.15
N ILE A 472 -5.52 28.32 18.51
CA ILE A 472 -4.51 27.86 17.53
C ILE A 472 -5.18 27.56 16.19
N ASP A 473 -4.39 27.61 15.13
CA ASP A 473 -4.81 27.25 13.77
C ASP A 473 -3.84 26.21 13.20
N VAL A 474 -4.26 25.46 12.17
CA VAL A 474 -3.51 24.31 11.62
C VAL A 474 -3.23 24.52 10.14
N SER A 475 -2.00 24.25 9.69
CA SER A 475 -1.59 24.34 8.29
C SER A 475 -2.16 23.18 7.47
N ASN A 476 -3.47 23.20 7.20
CA ASN A 476 -4.06 22.22 6.31
C ASN A 476 -4.75 22.92 5.12
N PRO A 477 -4.10 22.96 3.93
CA PRO A 477 -4.66 23.57 2.73
C PRO A 477 -5.98 22.94 2.29
N ASN A 478 -6.21 21.67 2.62
CA ASN A 478 -7.41 20.93 2.28
C ASN A 478 -8.55 21.13 3.29
N ARG A 479 -8.29 21.81 4.41
CA ARG A 479 -9.22 22.00 5.52
C ARG A 479 -9.12 23.42 6.09
N PRO A 480 -9.42 24.47 5.31
CA PRO A 480 -9.61 25.79 5.89
C PRO A 480 -10.70 25.71 6.98
N ASP A 481 -10.66 26.61 7.95
CA ASP A 481 -11.72 26.80 8.96
C ASP A 481 -11.65 25.92 10.23
N CYS A 482 -10.50 25.36 10.63
CA CYS A 482 -10.40 24.74 11.97
C CYS A 482 -10.72 25.74 13.09
N ARG A 483 -10.17 26.97 13.00
CA ARG A 483 -10.46 28.04 13.96
C ARG A 483 -11.94 28.42 14.05
N LEU A 484 -12.64 28.48 12.92
CA LEU A 484 -14.07 28.79 12.91
C LEU A 484 -14.88 27.65 13.54
N TYR A 485 -14.50 26.41 13.25
CA TYR A 485 -15.13 25.24 13.84
C TYR A 485 -14.94 25.18 15.36
N THR A 486 -13.71 25.35 15.87
CA THR A 486 -13.45 25.34 17.32
C THR A 486 -14.18 26.46 18.04
N ALA A 487 -14.26 27.65 17.44
CA ALA A 487 -15.08 28.75 17.98
C ALA A 487 -16.58 28.41 18.00
N SER A 488 -17.09 27.68 16.99
CA SER A 488 -18.48 27.23 16.97
C SER A 488 -18.78 26.18 18.04
N VAL A 489 -17.82 25.27 18.31
CA VAL A 489 -17.92 24.28 19.38
C VAL A 489 -17.99 24.98 20.73
N LEU A 490 -17.12 25.96 21.00
CA LEU A 490 -17.16 26.70 22.26
C LEU A 490 -18.49 27.42 22.49
N ARG A 491 -19.04 28.12 21.47
CA ARG A 491 -20.36 28.76 21.58
C ARG A 491 -21.47 27.74 21.82
N TYR A 492 -21.39 26.60 21.14
CA TYR A 492 -22.37 25.54 21.33
C TYR A 492 -22.31 24.98 22.75
N LEU A 493 -21.11 24.66 23.24
CA LEU A 493 -20.91 24.21 24.60
C LEU A 493 -21.51 25.23 25.57
N ASP A 494 -21.16 26.51 25.47
CA ASP A 494 -21.67 27.58 26.34
C ASP A 494 -23.21 27.64 26.40
N ALA A 495 -23.88 27.42 25.27
CA ALA A 495 -25.35 27.36 25.17
C ALA A 495 -25.99 26.06 25.71
N HIS A 496 -25.18 25.02 25.99
CA HIS A 496 -25.63 23.68 26.39
C HIS A 496 -24.96 23.25 27.70
N PRO A 497 -25.40 23.80 28.86
CA PRO A 497 -24.82 23.50 30.17
C PRO A 497 -25.06 22.05 30.63
N GLU A 498 -26.03 21.34 30.03
CA GLU A 498 -26.27 19.93 30.30
C GLU A 498 -25.09 19.03 29.89
N LEU A 499 -24.26 19.48 28.94
CA LEU A 499 -22.99 18.85 28.55
C LEU A 499 -21.88 19.15 29.58
N HIS A 500 -22.08 18.62 30.77
CA HIS A 500 -21.24 18.89 31.95
C HIS A 500 -19.92 18.10 31.95
N THR A 501 -19.76 17.10 31.07
CA THR A 501 -18.50 16.38 30.86
C THR A 501 -18.00 16.56 29.43
N VAL A 502 -16.75 17.01 29.26
CA VAL A 502 -16.11 17.20 27.94
C VAL A 502 -14.87 16.33 27.86
N VAL A 503 -14.86 15.41 26.90
CA VAL A 503 -13.73 14.54 26.58
C VAL A 503 -12.97 15.15 25.41
N LEU A 504 -11.69 15.45 25.60
CA LEU A 504 -10.78 15.96 24.58
C LEU A 504 -9.89 14.82 24.10
N MET A 505 -9.91 14.54 22.80
CA MET A 505 -9.05 13.52 22.19
C MET A 505 -8.57 14.02 20.82
N ALA A 506 -7.32 13.77 20.46
CA ALA A 506 -6.82 14.05 19.13
C ALA A 506 -5.56 13.24 18.87
N ARG A 507 -5.08 13.25 17.62
CA ARG A 507 -3.70 12.86 17.31
C ARG A 507 -2.74 13.99 17.72
N PHE A 508 -2.68 14.31 19.02
CA PHE A 508 -2.03 15.50 19.58
C PHE A 508 -0.61 15.74 19.03
N ALA A 509 0.21 14.68 18.94
CA ALA A 509 1.58 14.77 18.45
C ALA A 509 1.68 15.16 16.96
N ALA A 510 0.71 14.77 16.12
CA ALA A 510 0.70 15.13 14.71
C ALA A 510 0.69 16.65 14.47
N TYR A 511 0.09 17.40 15.39
CA TYR A 511 -0.01 18.87 15.30
C TYR A 511 1.26 19.61 15.72
N VAL A 512 2.20 18.89 16.30
CA VAL A 512 3.33 19.46 17.03
C VAL A 512 4.65 18.96 16.45
N ASP A 513 4.76 17.65 16.23
CA ASP A 513 5.95 16.98 15.75
C ASP A 513 5.89 16.70 14.24
N GLY A 514 4.74 17.00 13.61
CA GLY A 514 4.41 16.43 12.31
C GLY A 514 3.88 15.02 12.52
N ALA A 515 3.46 14.33 11.45
CA ALA A 515 2.89 13.00 11.58
C ALA A 515 3.85 12.09 12.38
N ASP A 516 3.42 11.63 13.56
CA ASP A 516 4.05 10.52 14.29
C ASP A 516 4.04 9.32 13.36
N VAL A 517 5.15 9.10 12.69
CA VAL A 517 5.34 7.97 11.81
C VAL A 517 6.76 7.51 12.06
N GLU A 518 6.93 6.23 12.39
CA GLU A 518 8.21 5.59 12.11
C GLU A 518 8.66 5.98 10.70
N PRO A 519 9.96 6.20 10.44
CA PRO A 519 10.44 6.46 9.09
C PRO A 519 9.84 5.46 8.08
N GLY A 520 8.84 5.90 7.30
CA GLY A 520 8.19 5.11 6.25
C GLY A 520 6.87 4.35 6.57
N ALA A 521 6.04 4.75 7.55
CA ALA A 521 4.69 4.16 7.72
C ALA A 521 3.51 4.93 7.08
N MET A 522 3.67 6.18 6.62
CA MET A 522 2.74 6.83 5.69
C MET A 522 3.47 7.79 4.72
N ASP A 523 2.82 8.04 3.59
CA ASP A 523 3.18 8.97 2.51
C ASP A 523 3.46 10.39 3.06
N GLU A 524 4.62 10.96 2.76
CA GLU A 524 4.98 12.36 3.05
C GLU A 524 4.08 13.38 2.31
N ARG A 525 3.08 12.92 1.54
CA ARG A 525 2.10 13.76 0.83
C ARG A 525 0.91 14.21 1.68
N GLU A 526 0.68 13.68 2.90
CA GLU A 526 -0.25 14.37 3.80
C GLU A 526 0.36 15.71 4.19
N PRO A 527 -0.28 16.85 3.89
CA PRO A 527 0.26 18.14 4.31
C PRO A 527 0.46 18.10 5.82
N GLU A 528 1.66 18.50 6.26
CA GLU A 528 1.99 18.57 7.67
C GLU A 528 0.88 19.33 8.42
N MET A 529 0.14 18.63 9.28
CA MET A 529 -0.97 19.20 10.05
C MET A 529 -0.44 20.01 11.23
N LEU A 530 0.58 20.83 11.02
CA LEU A 530 1.26 21.55 12.08
C LEU A 530 0.46 22.76 12.53
N ILE A 531 0.65 23.15 13.79
CA ILE A 531 0.13 24.42 14.23
C ILE A 531 0.79 25.60 13.52
N THR A 532 -0.03 26.62 13.24
CA THR A 532 0.36 27.84 12.57
C THR A 532 0.23 29.05 13.47
N ASP A 533 0.98 30.09 13.14
CA ASP A 533 0.78 31.45 13.61
C ASP A 533 0.51 32.38 12.44
N ALA A 534 -0.62 33.09 12.47
CA ALA A 534 -1.09 33.94 11.37
C ALA A 534 -1.04 33.24 9.99
N GLY A 535 -1.34 31.94 9.93
CA GLY A 535 -1.34 31.15 8.70
C GLY A 535 0.04 30.64 8.25
N ARG A 536 1.11 30.86 9.01
CA ARG A 536 2.45 30.30 8.75
C ARG A 536 2.78 29.21 9.76
N ALA A 537 3.29 28.06 9.29
CA ALA A 537 3.75 27.01 10.19
C ALA A 537 4.90 27.52 11.07
N ILE A 538 4.85 27.21 12.36
CA ILE A 538 5.94 27.54 13.29
C ILE A 538 7.08 26.55 13.02
N ALA A 539 8.26 27.09 12.66
CA ALA A 539 9.39 26.29 12.21
C ALA A 539 10.05 25.48 13.34
N ASP A 540 10.18 26.05 14.53
CA ASP A 540 10.80 25.39 15.68
C ASP A 540 9.82 24.40 16.36
N PRO A 541 10.16 23.09 16.41
CA PRO A 541 9.35 22.09 17.11
C PRO A 541 9.15 22.39 18.61
N TYR A 542 10.13 23.02 19.29
CA TYR A 542 9.99 23.36 20.72
C TYR A 542 8.96 24.47 20.93
N ASP A 543 9.02 25.53 20.13
CA ASP A 543 8.02 26.61 20.15
C ASP A 543 6.63 26.09 19.79
N ARG A 544 6.54 25.12 18.85
CA ARG A 544 5.29 24.44 18.55
C ARG A 544 4.72 23.71 19.76
N ARG A 545 5.53 22.86 20.39
CA ARG A 545 5.15 22.08 21.58
C ARG A 545 4.63 22.99 22.68
N ASP A 546 5.39 24.02 23.00
CA ASP A 546 5.11 24.95 24.08
C ASP A 546 3.82 25.76 23.82
N ARG A 547 3.63 26.27 22.60
CA ARG A 547 2.41 26.99 22.22
C ARG A 547 1.17 26.08 22.23
N TYR A 548 1.32 24.86 21.73
CA TYR A 548 0.24 23.87 21.73
C TYR A 548 -0.22 23.55 23.15
N VAL A 549 0.73 23.28 24.05
CA VAL A 549 0.46 22.97 25.46
C VAL A 549 -0.21 24.16 26.16
N ARG A 550 0.27 25.39 25.96
CA ARG A 550 -0.40 26.59 26.49
C ARG A 550 -1.85 26.73 26.02
N ALA A 551 -2.10 26.49 24.74
CA ALA A 551 -3.44 26.59 24.17
C ALA A 551 -4.37 25.48 24.70
N LEU A 552 -3.86 24.25 24.84
CA LEU A 552 -4.60 23.16 25.48
C LEU A 552 -4.92 23.50 26.94
N ALA A 553 -3.94 23.98 27.72
CA ALA A 553 -4.15 24.40 29.11
C ALA A 553 -5.18 25.54 29.22
N ALA A 554 -5.13 26.52 28.31
CA ALA A 554 -6.13 27.59 28.24
C ALA A 554 -7.53 27.03 27.92
N THR A 555 -7.63 26.07 27.00
CA THR A 555 -8.87 25.35 26.66
C THR A 555 -9.45 24.64 27.87
N VAL A 556 -8.64 23.91 28.61
CA VAL A 556 -9.06 23.22 29.83
C VAL A 556 -9.52 24.21 30.89
N ARG A 557 -8.77 25.29 31.14
CA ARG A 557 -9.16 26.32 32.12
C ARG A 557 -10.49 26.97 31.77
N LEU A 558 -10.72 27.29 30.50
CA LEU A 558 -11.97 27.86 30.03
C LEU A 558 -13.14 26.91 30.30
N LEU A 559 -13.04 25.66 29.88
CA LEU A 559 -14.09 24.65 30.08
C LEU A 559 -14.37 24.40 31.57
N ARG A 560 -13.32 24.35 32.41
CA ARG A 560 -13.47 24.24 33.86
C ARG A 560 -14.13 25.46 34.47
N SER A 561 -13.80 26.67 34.00
CA SER A 561 -14.43 27.91 34.51
C SER A 561 -15.93 27.97 34.22
N GLN A 562 -16.40 27.23 33.20
CA GLN A 562 -17.82 27.01 32.89
C GLN A 562 -18.46 25.86 33.69
N GLY A 563 -17.81 25.35 34.74
CA GLY A 563 -18.34 24.30 35.61
C GLY A 563 -18.25 22.87 35.04
N ARG A 564 -17.46 22.64 33.98
CA ARG A 564 -17.39 21.33 33.33
C ARG A 564 -16.29 20.44 33.90
N ARG A 565 -16.55 19.13 33.89
CA ARG A 565 -15.54 18.08 34.04
C ARG A 565 -14.83 17.89 32.70
N VAL A 566 -13.51 17.99 32.67
CA VAL A 566 -12.71 17.83 31.46
C VAL A 566 -11.86 16.57 31.56
N LEU A 567 -11.99 15.66 30.60
CA LEU A 567 -11.16 14.47 30.47
C LEU A 567 -10.30 14.62 29.22
N ILE A 568 -9.00 14.33 29.31
CA ILE A 568 -8.11 14.36 28.15
C ILE A 568 -7.60 12.93 27.91
N VAL A 569 -7.82 12.42 26.70
CA VAL A 569 -7.42 11.06 26.32
C VAL A 569 -6.15 11.14 25.48
N TYR A 570 -5.02 10.74 26.06
CA TYR A 570 -3.75 10.61 25.35
C TYR A 570 -3.58 9.19 24.81
N PRO A 571 -3.55 8.97 23.48
CA PRO A 571 -3.25 7.66 22.93
C PRO A 571 -1.75 7.38 23.14
N VAL A 572 -1.44 6.35 23.94
CA VAL A 572 -0.07 5.88 24.19
C VAL A 572 -0.02 4.38 23.89
N PRO A 573 1.03 3.87 23.24
CA PRO A 573 1.25 2.43 23.15
C PRO A 573 1.36 1.84 24.55
N VAL A 574 0.40 1.01 24.92
CA VAL A 574 0.31 0.36 26.24
C VAL A 574 0.60 -1.14 26.18
N GLN A 575 1.00 -1.65 25.01
CA GLN A 575 1.34 -3.06 24.75
C GLN A 575 2.42 -3.16 23.67
N GLY A 576 3.19 -4.25 23.67
CA GLY A 576 4.27 -4.51 22.72
C GLY A 576 5.64 -3.98 23.18
N ASN A 577 6.68 -4.26 22.39
CA ASN A 577 8.06 -3.91 22.72
C ASN A 577 8.23 -2.39 22.89
N GLY A 578 8.85 -1.97 24.00
CA GLY A 578 9.10 -0.56 24.33
C GLY A 578 7.87 0.21 24.84
N ALA A 579 6.72 -0.44 25.05
CA ALA A 579 5.54 0.20 25.62
C ALA A 579 5.77 0.64 27.08
N ALA A 580 6.43 -0.19 27.89
CA ALA A 580 6.78 0.17 29.27
C ALA A 580 7.59 1.48 29.37
N ASP A 581 8.60 1.66 28.53
CA ASP A 581 9.40 2.88 28.48
C ASP A 581 8.57 4.11 28.07
N LYS A 582 7.67 3.93 27.08
CA LYS A 582 6.76 5.00 26.64
C LYS A 582 5.76 5.40 27.73
N ILE A 583 5.20 4.42 28.46
CA ILE A 583 4.34 4.66 29.62
C ILE A 583 5.11 5.45 30.69
N ALA A 584 6.31 5.00 31.05
CA ALA A 584 7.13 5.66 32.06
C ALA A 584 7.53 7.09 31.67
N ALA A 585 7.91 7.31 30.41
CA ALA A 585 8.23 8.63 29.88
C ALA A 585 7.02 9.58 29.91
N MET A 586 5.82 9.05 29.62
CA MET A 586 4.57 9.80 29.70
C MET A 586 4.25 10.20 31.14
N LEU A 587 4.29 9.26 32.09
CA LEU A 587 4.07 9.53 33.51
C LEU A 587 5.04 10.58 34.05
N ALA A 588 6.33 10.46 33.70
CA ALA A 588 7.34 11.44 34.09
C ALA A 588 7.07 12.82 33.49
N THR A 589 6.61 12.88 32.24
CA THR A 589 6.27 14.14 31.57
C THR A 589 5.03 14.79 32.18
N ALA A 590 3.98 14.01 32.45
CA ALA A 590 2.80 14.48 33.14
C ALA A 590 3.13 14.99 34.54
N SER A 591 3.91 14.23 35.31
CA SER A 591 4.41 14.60 36.65
C SER A 591 5.14 15.94 36.64
N ARG A 592 6.10 16.13 35.71
CA ARG A 592 6.86 17.39 35.59
C ARG A 592 5.98 18.59 35.24
N ARG A 593 4.91 18.37 34.46
CA ARG A 593 4.01 19.45 34.00
C ARG A 593 2.96 19.80 35.04
N ASN A 594 2.46 18.82 35.80
CA ASN A 594 1.48 18.99 36.85
C ASN A 594 0.21 19.75 36.39
N GLU A 595 -0.29 19.41 35.20
CA GLU A 595 -1.39 20.13 34.53
C GLU A 595 -2.79 19.50 34.76
N CYS A 596 -2.86 18.34 35.43
CA CYS A 596 -4.08 17.61 35.69
C CYS A 596 -4.18 17.18 37.16
N ASP A 597 -5.40 17.05 37.66
CA ASP A 597 -5.67 16.76 39.07
C ASP A 597 -5.41 15.27 39.40
N VAL A 598 -5.61 14.37 38.42
CA VAL A 598 -5.46 12.91 38.53
C VAL A 598 -5.01 12.33 37.18
N LEU A 599 -4.15 11.32 37.20
CA LEU A 599 -3.79 10.51 36.03
C LEU A 599 -4.49 9.15 36.08
N LEU A 600 -5.12 8.77 34.97
CA LEU A 600 -5.71 7.44 34.80
C LEU A 600 -4.80 6.62 33.86
N LEU A 601 -4.09 5.64 34.40
CA LEU A 601 -3.33 4.68 33.61
C LEU A 601 -4.22 3.47 33.33
N ALA A 602 -4.86 3.45 32.16
CA ALA A 602 -5.89 2.47 31.84
C ALA A 602 -5.52 1.58 30.65
N ARG A 603 -5.84 0.29 30.76
CA ARG A 603 -5.83 -0.69 29.67
C ARG A 603 -6.90 -1.75 29.95
N GLY A 604 -7.72 -2.08 28.95
CA GLY A 604 -8.73 -3.13 29.07
C GLY A 604 -8.14 -4.51 29.35
N GLY A 605 -8.99 -5.52 29.58
CA GLY A 605 -8.54 -6.90 29.77
C GLY A 605 -7.83 -7.51 28.56
N GLY A 606 -7.10 -8.61 28.78
CA GLY A 606 -6.38 -9.35 27.74
C GLY A 606 -5.59 -10.50 28.32
N SER A 607 -4.66 -11.09 27.55
CA SER A 607 -3.79 -12.10 28.12
C SER A 607 -2.76 -11.47 29.07
N ILE A 608 -2.09 -12.29 29.88
CA ILE A 608 -1.08 -11.80 30.81
C ILE A 608 0.10 -11.16 30.06
N GLU A 609 0.41 -11.63 28.86
CA GLU A 609 1.43 -11.09 27.97
C GLU A 609 1.10 -9.66 27.53
N ASP A 610 -0.17 -9.38 27.23
CA ASP A 610 -0.60 -8.02 26.87
C ASP A 610 -0.52 -7.05 28.05
N LEU A 611 -0.73 -7.57 29.27
CA LEU A 611 -0.64 -6.81 30.52
C LEU A 611 0.80 -6.70 31.04
N TRP A 612 1.74 -7.43 30.46
CA TRP A 612 3.07 -7.60 31.04
C TRP A 612 3.86 -6.30 31.16
N GLN A 613 3.61 -5.35 30.26
CA GLN A 613 4.27 -4.04 30.27
C GLN A 613 4.01 -3.25 31.56
N PHE A 614 2.91 -3.54 32.26
CA PHE A 614 2.57 -2.92 33.55
C PHE A 614 3.23 -3.62 34.75
N ASN A 615 3.92 -4.74 34.53
CA ASN A 615 4.77 -5.41 35.50
C ASN A 615 6.25 -4.99 35.38
N GLU A 616 6.60 -4.21 34.36
CA GLU A 616 7.97 -3.72 34.18
C GLU A 616 8.32 -2.69 35.27
N GLU A 617 9.50 -2.85 35.85
CA GLU A 617 9.97 -2.04 36.98
C GLU A 617 9.98 -0.54 36.66
N VAL A 618 10.31 -0.19 35.40
CA VAL A 618 10.35 1.20 34.93
C VAL A 618 9.00 1.91 35.07
N VAL A 619 7.89 1.18 34.87
CA VAL A 619 6.54 1.72 35.02
C VAL A 619 6.20 1.93 36.49
N ALA A 620 6.47 0.93 37.34
CA ALA A 620 6.22 1.05 38.78
C ALA A 620 7.00 2.21 39.42
N ARG A 621 8.28 2.38 39.04
CA ARG A 621 9.10 3.52 39.48
C ARG A 621 8.55 4.86 39.00
N ALA A 622 8.09 4.93 37.76
CA ALA A 622 7.51 6.15 37.20
C ALA A 622 6.20 6.53 37.89
N ILE A 623 5.34 5.55 38.20
CA ILE A 623 4.12 5.78 38.99
C ILE A 623 4.48 6.31 40.37
N ARG A 624 5.41 5.64 41.07
CA ARG A 624 5.81 6.05 42.43
C ARG A 624 6.45 7.44 42.49
N ALA A 625 7.17 7.83 41.43
CA ALA A 625 7.79 9.15 41.31
C ALA A 625 6.83 10.23 40.77
N CYS A 626 5.58 9.87 40.44
CA CYS A 626 4.62 10.83 39.92
C CYS A 626 4.15 11.77 41.03
N ALA A 627 4.18 13.08 40.77
CA ALA A 627 3.67 14.10 41.68
C ALA A 627 2.15 14.25 41.64
N ILE A 628 1.51 13.74 40.58
CA ILE A 628 0.06 13.72 40.40
C ILE A 628 -0.46 12.35 40.86
N PRO A 629 -1.58 12.28 41.59
CA PRO A 629 -2.20 11.00 41.94
C PRO A 629 -2.47 10.13 40.71
N VAL A 630 -2.01 8.88 40.73
CA VAL A 630 -2.18 7.90 39.65
C VAL A 630 -3.21 6.85 40.06
N VAL A 631 -4.23 6.67 39.24
CA VAL A 631 -5.20 5.58 39.36
C VAL A 631 -4.90 4.54 38.28
N SER A 632 -4.72 3.28 38.67
CA SER A 632 -4.57 2.18 37.73
C SER A 632 -5.94 1.60 37.34
N GLY A 633 -6.19 1.48 36.05
CA GLY A 633 -7.37 0.84 35.48
C GLY A 633 -6.97 -0.25 34.51
N ILE A 634 -6.20 -1.22 35.00
CA ILE A 634 -5.52 -2.23 34.18
C ILE A 634 -6.22 -3.58 34.36
N GLY A 635 -6.67 -4.16 33.25
CA GLY A 635 -7.29 -5.49 33.25
C GLY A 635 -8.66 -5.55 33.93
N HIS A 636 -9.18 -6.77 34.07
CA HIS A 636 -10.42 -7.04 34.82
C HIS A 636 -10.14 -7.15 36.32
N GLU A 637 -11.18 -7.28 37.13
CA GLU A 637 -11.10 -7.37 38.59
C GLU A 637 -10.09 -8.42 39.11
N THR A 638 -9.93 -9.53 38.37
CA THR A 638 -9.01 -10.63 38.69
C THR A 638 -7.56 -10.39 38.28
N ASP A 639 -7.30 -9.43 37.41
CA ASP A 639 -5.97 -9.16 36.87
C ASP A 639 -5.21 -8.22 37.82
N PHE A 640 -4.03 -8.61 38.28
CA PHE A 640 -3.17 -7.77 39.12
C PHE A 640 -1.82 -7.56 38.46
N THR A 641 -1.39 -6.30 38.42
CA THR A 641 -0.09 -5.89 37.91
C THR A 641 0.73 -5.17 38.97
N ILE A 642 2.05 -5.08 38.82
CA ILE A 642 2.90 -4.30 39.74
C ILE A 642 2.50 -2.83 39.73
N ALA A 643 2.08 -2.29 38.58
CA ALA A 643 1.55 -0.95 38.46
C ALA A 643 0.35 -0.69 39.40
N ASP A 644 -0.53 -1.69 39.61
CA ASP A 644 -1.67 -1.55 40.52
C ASP A 644 -1.25 -1.37 41.99
N PHE A 645 -0.13 -1.99 42.38
CA PHE A 645 0.42 -1.84 43.72
C PHE A 645 1.23 -0.56 43.90
N ALA A 646 1.74 0.00 42.80
CA ALA A 646 2.48 1.27 42.82
C ALA A 646 1.56 2.50 42.77
N ALA A 647 0.36 2.35 42.19
CA ALA A 647 -0.63 3.42 42.03
C ALA A 647 -1.29 3.82 43.36
N ASP A 648 -1.80 5.05 43.43
CA ASP A 648 -2.49 5.58 44.61
C ASP A 648 -3.87 4.93 44.81
N LEU A 649 -4.54 4.57 43.70
CA LEU A 649 -5.81 3.85 43.70
C LEU A 649 -5.86 2.85 42.55
N ARG A 650 -6.57 1.75 42.75
CA ARG A 650 -6.91 0.76 41.71
C ARG A 650 -8.39 0.85 41.38
N ALA A 651 -8.71 0.97 40.11
CA ALA A 651 -10.06 1.01 39.55
C ALA A 651 -10.15 0.03 38.35
N PRO A 652 -10.17 -1.29 38.61
CA PRO A 652 -10.16 -2.29 37.55
C PRO A 652 -11.48 -2.26 36.76
N THR A 653 -11.45 -2.77 35.53
CA THR A 653 -12.69 -2.90 34.75
C THR A 653 -13.54 -4.06 35.29
N PRO A 654 -14.88 -3.90 35.43
CA PRO A 654 -15.75 -4.99 35.86
C PRO A 654 -15.67 -6.16 34.88
N THR A 655 -15.73 -7.38 35.41
CA THR A 655 -15.74 -8.62 34.63
C THR A 655 -17.05 -8.85 33.87
#